data_AF-A0A1I4GDH8-F1
#
_entry.id   AF-A0A1I4GDH8-F1
#
_cell.length_a   1.000
_cell.length_b   1.000
_cell.length_c   1.000
_cell.angle_alpha   90.00
_cell.angle_beta   90.00
_cell.angle_gamma   90.00
#
_symmetry.space_group_name_H-M   'P 1'
#
loop_
_entity.id
_entity.type
_entity.pdbx_description
1 polymer ?
#
loop_
_entity_poly.entity_id
_entity_poly.type
_entity_poly.pdbx_seq_one_letter_code
_entity_poly.pdbx_strand_id
1 'polypeptide(L)'
;MRIFEQKSIAITVACLVCFIVLVFSSNTSRSEGISLNDAADKVINEIFSGELGERAMFAAPESKQAGDEIIADFSGARVDVTADSWFFFIDEQPAAGWEHPAQYIFVDIGTGAIRANSLTAPPQELSSLIPINAVAQAQLVIIDQNAISVEDVPATNPIITIPVKKNYAVLVSGGFNAFNNYSRYWNDIAFIYRALKDKYNFDDEEIIVLFANGTHLPTADLDDDGRDDIDFAATKANLANVLNQVAGNMDGTGKFFFYSTHHGGQESGQDAKLYLWGESIRDDELADLIKNIRAKQSIYTMEQCYSGGMMDDILAATMATGTSACVMTAANFDEVSDAADTEGNYDEYVFHWTSAVYGKDPDNNPVNADMNGDGRVTMREAHEYARTMDSASETPQIGESIVGACDAVLFNKPASIKSSGVWRSNDVVSPGWETVAFSDDNWSFARSPYPSPAHPTDLVPGTNASFMWHDPAATSDGTKGSDVAFFRFSFNLDLRPGTVLSAGAGTARISADDDYEFYVNGQLVFENKDNGFADKVDTVDFSSHLQDGQNVFAIHAVDGGWGSPFDRLYERVLFDAAILLPGDLNKDLCVDRSDLAILLTEIRKSLPHNLAYDLNADGVVNIADARKLVTLFTHDRGAACSQ
;
A
#
# COMPACT_ATOMS: atom_id res chain seq x y z
N MET A 1 59.69 31.17 -12.74
CA MET A 1 61.12 30.93 -12.96
C MET A 1 61.24 29.69 -13.83
N ARG A 2 61.53 29.88 -15.14
CA ARG A 2 61.95 28.91 -16.18
C ARG A 2 61.02 27.69 -16.47
N ILE A 3 60.78 27.21 -17.69
CA ILE A 3 60.78 27.64 -19.11
C ILE A 3 60.48 26.32 -19.89
N PHE A 4 59.55 26.37 -20.86
CA PHE A 4 59.49 25.67 -22.19
C PHE A 4 59.84 24.17 -22.31
N GLU A 5 58.93 23.30 -22.78
CA GLU A 5 58.41 23.05 -24.16
C GLU A 5 59.17 21.95 -24.95
N GLN A 6 58.35 21.03 -25.49
CA GLN A 6 58.33 20.43 -26.83
C GLN A 6 59.61 19.81 -27.46
N LYS A 7 59.45 18.59 -28.01
CA LYS A 7 59.24 18.40 -29.47
C LYS A 7 59.05 16.93 -29.86
N SER A 8 57.97 16.67 -30.60
CA SER A 8 57.74 15.50 -31.45
C SER A 8 58.54 15.59 -32.75
N ILE A 9 59.01 14.47 -33.30
CA ILE A 9 59.26 14.27 -34.75
C ILE A 9 58.93 12.81 -35.13
N ALA A 10 58.19 12.65 -36.23
CA ALA A 10 57.73 11.40 -36.85
C ALA A 10 58.62 10.98 -38.05
N ILE A 11 58.24 9.84 -38.69
CA ILE A 11 58.53 9.37 -40.09
C ILE A 11 59.75 8.41 -40.24
N THR A 12 59.82 7.30 -41.02
CA THR A 12 58.93 6.29 -41.67
C THR A 12 59.85 5.18 -42.27
N VAL A 13 59.29 3.99 -42.59
CA VAL A 13 59.66 3.00 -43.64
C VAL A 13 60.69 1.86 -43.37
N ALA A 14 60.14 0.64 -43.31
CA ALA A 14 60.49 -0.67 -43.89
C ALA A 14 61.96 -1.10 -44.19
N CYS A 15 62.31 -2.33 -43.79
CA CYS A 15 62.77 -3.36 -44.74
C CYS A 15 62.84 -4.78 -44.13
N LEU A 16 62.49 -5.74 -44.99
CA LEU A 16 62.35 -7.18 -44.83
C LEU A 16 63.71 -7.89 -44.75
N VAL A 17 63.95 -8.77 -43.77
CA VAL A 17 64.94 -9.87 -43.90
C VAL A 17 64.39 -11.14 -43.23
N CYS A 18 64.13 -12.14 -44.07
CA CYS A 18 63.86 -13.52 -43.69
C CYS A 18 64.97 -14.09 -42.79
N PHE A 19 64.57 -14.63 -41.64
CA PHE A 19 65.32 -15.71 -41.00
C PHE A 19 64.37 -16.87 -40.74
N ILE A 20 64.50 -17.90 -41.58
CA ILE A 20 63.92 -19.22 -41.34
C ILE A 20 64.70 -19.81 -40.16
N VAL A 21 64.08 -19.83 -38.99
CA VAL A 21 64.47 -20.72 -37.89
C VAL A 21 63.44 -21.84 -37.85
N LEU A 22 63.84 -23.01 -38.37
CA LEU A 22 63.19 -24.29 -38.11
C LEU A 22 63.42 -24.62 -36.63
N VAL A 23 62.56 -24.09 -35.76
CA VAL A 23 62.33 -24.67 -34.44
C VAL A 23 61.23 -25.70 -34.63
N PHE A 24 61.51 -26.94 -34.23
CA PHE A 24 60.52 -27.99 -34.11
C PHE A 24 59.40 -27.52 -33.18
N SER A 25 58.28 -27.08 -33.75
CA SER A 25 57.03 -26.90 -33.02
C SER A 25 56.52 -28.28 -32.62
N SER A 26 56.87 -28.73 -31.43
CA SER A 26 55.90 -29.50 -30.64
C SER A 26 54.87 -28.51 -30.09
N ASN A 27 54.10 -27.88 -30.98
CA ASN A 27 52.84 -27.27 -30.59
C ASN A 27 51.87 -28.44 -30.45
N THR A 28 51.85 -29.03 -29.25
CA THR A 28 50.62 -29.54 -28.69
C THR A 28 49.54 -28.54 -29.03
N SER A 29 48.59 -28.92 -29.88
CA SER A 29 47.31 -28.23 -29.96
C SER A 29 46.76 -28.23 -28.53
N ARG A 30 46.92 -27.13 -27.80
CA ARG A 30 45.94 -26.79 -26.77
C ARG A 30 44.65 -26.73 -27.57
N SER A 31 43.73 -27.67 -27.36
CA SER A 31 42.37 -27.44 -27.83
C SER A 31 41.99 -26.08 -27.25
N GLU A 32 41.77 -25.08 -28.11
CA GLU A 32 41.06 -23.90 -27.64
C GLU A 32 39.77 -24.44 -27.04
N GLY A 33 39.60 -24.23 -25.74
CA GLY A 33 38.40 -24.67 -25.05
C GLY A 33 37.16 -24.07 -25.70
N ILE A 34 36.00 -24.66 -25.44
CA ILE A 34 34.74 -24.16 -26.00
C ILE A 34 34.58 -22.66 -25.64
N SER A 35 34.23 -21.83 -26.64
CA SER A 35 34.00 -20.41 -26.40
C SER A 35 32.70 -20.19 -25.63
N LEU A 36 32.51 -19.00 -25.04
CA LEU A 36 31.25 -18.67 -24.35
C LEU A 36 30.04 -18.78 -25.29
N ASN A 37 30.17 -18.30 -26.53
CA ASN A 37 29.09 -18.37 -27.52
C ASN A 37 28.77 -19.81 -27.91
N ASP A 38 29.80 -20.63 -28.18
CA ASP A 38 29.60 -22.05 -28.50
C ASP A 38 28.98 -22.81 -27.30
N ALA A 39 29.36 -22.45 -26.07
CA ALA A 39 28.78 -23.01 -24.86
C ALA A 39 27.31 -22.61 -24.69
N ALA A 40 26.97 -21.33 -24.95
CA ALA A 40 25.59 -20.85 -24.91
C ALA A 40 24.71 -21.55 -25.95
N ASP A 41 25.19 -21.64 -27.20
CA ASP A 41 24.50 -22.38 -28.28
C ASP A 41 24.31 -23.85 -27.91
N LYS A 42 25.30 -24.47 -27.25
CA LYS A 42 25.19 -25.85 -26.78
C LYS A 42 24.12 -26.01 -25.70
N VAL A 43 24.03 -25.10 -24.73
CA VAL A 43 22.97 -25.09 -23.71
C VAL A 43 21.60 -24.96 -24.35
N ILE A 44 21.43 -23.99 -25.26
CA ILE A 44 20.15 -23.76 -25.95
C ILE A 44 19.72 -25.02 -26.73
N ASN A 45 20.63 -25.64 -27.47
CA ASN A 45 20.32 -26.79 -28.31
C ASN A 45 20.10 -28.09 -27.50
N GLU A 46 20.92 -28.35 -26.47
CA GLU A 46 20.90 -29.63 -25.77
C GLU A 46 19.96 -29.66 -24.56
N ILE A 47 19.75 -28.54 -23.88
CA ILE A 47 18.85 -28.44 -22.71
C ILE A 47 17.47 -27.95 -23.14
N PHE A 48 17.40 -26.95 -24.02
CA PHE A 48 16.14 -26.28 -24.40
C PHE A 48 15.68 -26.63 -25.83
N SER A 49 16.24 -27.68 -26.45
CA SER A 49 15.85 -28.16 -27.78
C SER A 49 15.89 -27.10 -28.89
N GLY A 50 16.75 -26.09 -28.74
CA GLY A 50 16.95 -25.01 -29.72
C GLY A 50 16.16 -23.73 -29.45
N GLU A 51 15.24 -23.70 -28.48
CA GLU A 51 14.37 -22.56 -28.20
C GLU A 51 14.26 -22.27 -26.70
N LEU A 52 14.65 -21.06 -26.27
CA LEU A 52 14.52 -20.64 -24.87
C LEU A 52 13.08 -20.27 -24.49
N GLY A 53 12.25 -19.86 -25.44
CA GLY A 53 10.91 -19.32 -25.18
C GLY A 53 10.99 -18.02 -24.37
N GLU A 54 10.19 -17.94 -23.31
CA GLU A 54 10.09 -16.78 -22.40
C GLU A 54 11.15 -16.79 -21.29
N ARG A 55 12.08 -17.75 -21.30
CA ARG A 55 13.14 -17.86 -20.28
C ARG A 55 14.20 -16.78 -20.46
N ALA A 56 14.71 -16.25 -19.35
CA ALA A 56 15.87 -15.37 -19.36
C ALA A 56 17.15 -16.20 -19.18
N MET A 57 18.12 -16.02 -20.08
CA MET A 57 19.44 -16.66 -20.00
C MET A 57 20.53 -15.63 -19.76
N PHE A 58 21.31 -15.83 -18.71
CA PHE A 58 22.46 -15.02 -18.34
C PHE A 58 23.73 -15.86 -18.36
N ALA A 59 24.89 -15.20 -18.50
CA ALA A 59 26.19 -15.85 -18.38
C ALA A 59 27.15 -15.06 -17.50
N ALA A 60 28.06 -15.75 -16.82
CA ALA A 60 29.20 -15.08 -16.22
C ALA A 60 30.09 -14.45 -17.31
N PRO A 61 30.59 -13.22 -17.11
CA PRO A 61 31.47 -12.57 -18.09
C PRO A 61 32.83 -13.27 -18.21
N GLU A 62 33.25 -14.01 -17.18
CA GLU A 62 34.46 -14.81 -17.14
C GLU A 62 34.14 -16.26 -16.73
N SER A 63 34.96 -17.20 -17.20
CA SER A 63 34.83 -18.61 -16.81
C SER A 63 35.15 -18.84 -15.34
N LYS A 64 34.37 -19.69 -14.68
CA LYS A 64 34.62 -20.13 -13.29
C LYS A 64 35.67 -21.23 -13.25
N GLN A 65 36.56 -21.20 -12.28
CA GLN A 65 37.62 -22.19 -12.09
C GLN A 65 37.12 -23.37 -11.25
N ALA A 66 37.74 -24.54 -11.45
CA ALA A 66 37.50 -25.68 -10.56
C ALA A 66 37.83 -25.32 -9.09
N GLY A 67 36.85 -25.51 -8.20
CA GLY A 67 36.94 -25.15 -6.79
C GLY A 67 36.29 -23.81 -6.44
N ASP A 68 35.82 -23.03 -7.42
CA ASP A 68 34.95 -21.88 -7.15
C ASP A 68 33.59 -22.34 -6.60
N GLU A 69 32.90 -21.46 -5.89
CA GLU A 69 31.55 -21.68 -5.38
C GLU A 69 30.62 -20.55 -5.84
N ILE A 70 29.41 -20.89 -6.29
CA ILE A 70 28.35 -19.92 -6.58
C ILE A 70 27.35 -19.94 -5.41
N ILE A 71 27.07 -18.78 -4.83
CA ILE A 71 26.02 -18.64 -3.80
C ILE A 71 24.67 -18.66 -4.52
N ALA A 72 23.87 -19.68 -4.22
CA ALA A 72 22.81 -20.18 -5.09
C ALA A 72 21.39 -19.85 -4.62
N ASP A 73 21.24 -19.22 -3.46
CA ASP A 73 19.95 -18.78 -2.94
C ASP A 73 20.09 -17.67 -1.90
N PHE A 74 18.95 -17.25 -1.37
CA PHE A 74 18.80 -16.27 -0.30
C PHE A 74 19.21 -16.78 1.08
N SER A 75 19.38 -18.10 1.26
CA SER A 75 19.83 -18.72 2.51
C SER A 75 21.36 -18.84 2.60
N GLY A 76 22.06 -18.59 1.49
CA GLY A 76 23.51 -18.72 1.39
C GLY A 76 23.98 -20.12 0.96
N ALA A 77 23.10 -20.95 0.42
CA ALA A 77 23.45 -22.25 -0.17
C ALA A 77 24.48 -22.07 -1.28
N ARG A 78 25.31 -23.10 -1.52
CA ARG A 78 26.44 -23.03 -2.47
C ARG A 78 26.40 -24.16 -3.47
N VAL A 79 26.77 -23.85 -4.71
CA VAL A 79 26.97 -24.83 -5.79
C VAL A 79 28.42 -24.82 -6.21
N ASP A 80 29.09 -25.96 -6.01
CA ASP A 80 30.52 -26.14 -6.32
C ASP A 80 30.78 -26.19 -7.81
N VAL A 81 31.81 -25.49 -8.29
CA VAL A 81 32.33 -25.59 -9.64
C VAL A 81 33.35 -26.73 -9.71
N THR A 82 33.00 -27.85 -10.36
CA THR A 82 33.83 -29.06 -10.33
C THR A 82 34.91 -29.13 -11.42
N ALA A 83 34.83 -28.24 -12.41
CA ALA A 83 35.78 -28.13 -13.52
C ALA A 83 35.78 -26.69 -14.04
N ASP A 84 36.85 -26.25 -14.70
CA ASP A 84 36.89 -24.94 -15.35
C ASP A 84 35.73 -24.85 -16.36
N SER A 85 34.77 -23.96 -16.10
CA SER A 85 33.46 -23.98 -16.77
C SER A 85 32.96 -22.58 -17.11
N TRP A 86 32.19 -22.48 -18.21
CA TRP A 86 31.25 -21.37 -18.39
C TRP A 86 30.05 -21.58 -17.48
N PHE A 87 29.61 -20.51 -16.81
CA PHE A 87 28.43 -20.52 -15.93
C PHE A 87 27.29 -19.76 -16.61
N PHE A 88 26.11 -20.39 -16.63
CA PHE A 88 24.86 -19.80 -17.08
C PHE A 88 23.79 -19.90 -15.98
N PHE A 89 23.04 -18.82 -15.81
CA PHE A 89 21.83 -18.80 -15.01
C PHE A 89 20.62 -18.71 -15.94
N ILE A 90 19.65 -19.60 -15.74
CA ILE A 90 18.39 -19.61 -16.46
C ILE A 90 17.27 -19.32 -15.47
N ASP A 91 16.58 -18.21 -15.67
CA ASP A 91 15.31 -17.93 -15.04
C ASP A 91 14.19 -18.49 -15.93
N GLU A 92 13.39 -19.41 -15.38
CA GLU A 92 12.29 -20.02 -16.12
C GLU A 92 10.98 -19.22 -16.07
N GLN A 93 10.83 -18.26 -15.15
CA GLN A 93 9.61 -17.46 -14.94
C GLN A 93 9.94 -15.99 -14.60
N PRO A 94 10.48 -15.19 -15.54
CA PRO A 94 11.03 -13.87 -15.24
C PRO A 94 10.04 -12.80 -14.74
N ALA A 95 8.73 -13.06 -14.81
CA ALA A 95 7.67 -12.19 -14.32
C ALA A 95 7.28 -12.44 -12.84
N ALA A 96 7.63 -13.62 -12.30
CA ALA A 96 7.24 -14.03 -10.95
C ALA A 96 8.17 -13.42 -9.87
N GLY A 97 7.73 -13.51 -8.61
CA GLY A 97 8.65 -13.39 -7.46
C GLY A 97 9.56 -14.63 -7.35
N TRP A 98 10.69 -14.52 -6.66
CA TRP A 98 11.65 -15.62 -6.57
C TRP A 98 11.13 -16.83 -5.77
N GLU A 99 11.91 -17.91 -5.76
CA GLU A 99 11.52 -19.28 -5.37
C GLU A 99 10.68 -20.04 -6.41
N HIS A 100 10.69 -19.60 -7.66
CA HIS A 100 10.22 -20.34 -8.83
C HIS A 100 11.34 -21.19 -9.47
N PRO A 101 11.03 -22.19 -10.33
CA PRO A 101 12.04 -22.97 -11.03
C PRO A 101 13.10 -22.12 -11.75
N ALA A 102 14.37 -22.47 -11.55
CA ALA A 102 15.53 -21.86 -12.18
C ALA A 102 16.65 -22.90 -12.39
N GLN A 103 17.65 -22.60 -13.23
CA GLN A 103 18.75 -23.52 -13.50
C GLN A 103 20.12 -22.87 -13.47
N TYR A 104 21.07 -23.54 -12.81
CA TYR A 104 22.50 -23.20 -12.88
C TYR A 104 23.20 -24.22 -13.76
N ILE A 105 23.68 -23.76 -14.90
CA ILE A 105 24.26 -24.62 -15.92
C ILE A 105 25.75 -24.32 -16.05
N PHE A 106 26.55 -25.37 -15.90
CA PHE A 106 28.00 -25.32 -16.08
C PHE A 106 28.38 -26.07 -17.35
N VAL A 107 29.17 -25.44 -18.21
CA VAL A 107 29.72 -26.07 -19.42
C VAL A 107 31.24 -26.15 -19.28
N ASP A 108 31.77 -27.36 -19.13
CA ASP A 108 33.20 -27.62 -18.99
C ASP A 108 33.97 -27.10 -20.23
N ILE A 109 35.00 -26.29 -20.01
CA ILE A 109 35.73 -25.59 -21.07
C ILE A 109 36.52 -26.57 -21.96
N GLY A 110 37.04 -27.65 -21.38
CA GLY A 110 37.91 -28.60 -22.08
C GLY A 110 37.15 -29.66 -22.87
N THR A 111 35.98 -30.05 -22.38
CA THR A 111 35.20 -31.19 -22.90
C THR A 111 33.85 -30.80 -23.49
N GLY A 112 33.34 -29.62 -23.12
CA GLY A 112 31.97 -29.18 -23.42
C GLY A 112 30.91 -29.91 -22.60
N ALA A 113 31.25 -30.73 -21.61
CA ALA A 113 30.26 -31.45 -20.82
C ALA A 113 29.35 -30.48 -20.05
N ILE A 114 28.03 -30.71 -20.10
CA ILE A 114 27.03 -29.88 -19.42
C ILE A 114 26.67 -30.51 -18.07
N ARG A 115 26.65 -29.69 -17.02
CA ARG A 115 26.07 -30.01 -15.72
C ARG A 115 25.04 -28.95 -15.35
N ALA A 116 23.77 -29.33 -15.37
CA ALA A 116 22.65 -28.49 -14.94
C ALA A 116 22.25 -28.83 -13.49
N ASN A 117 21.98 -27.81 -12.70
CA ASN A 117 21.45 -27.91 -11.35
C ASN A 117 20.11 -27.18 -11.31
N SER A 118 19.04 -27.88 -10.95
CA SER A 118 17.73 -27.28 -10.72
C SER A 118 17.70 -26.61 -9.36
N LEU A 119 17.34 -25.34 -9.35
CA LEU A 119 17.32 -24.44 -8.19
C LEU A 119 16.02 -23.64 -8.24
N THR A 120 15.80 -22.80 -7.24
CA THR A 120 14.61 -21.92 -7.19
C THR A 120 14.94 -20.45 -7.00
N ALA A 121 16.22 -20.09 -6.88
CA ALA A 121 16.64 -18.74 -6.54
C ALA A 121 17.77 -18.23 -7.45
N PRO A 122 17.87 -16.91 -7.64
CA PRO A 122 18.90 -16.30 -8.46
C PRO A 122 20.25 -16.38 -7.74
N PRO A 123 21.37 -16.37 -8.51
CA PRO A 123 22.68 -16.28 -7.88
C PRO A 123 22.83 -14.91 -7.24
N GLN A 124 23.51 -14.82 -6.11
CA GLN A 124 23.76 -13.53 -5.46
C GLN A 124 24.52 -12.55 -6.38
N GLU A 125 25.26 -13.09 -7.36
CA GLU A 125 25.98 -12.34 -8.38
C GLU A 125 25.17 -12.01 -9.65
N LEU A 126 23.83 -12.17 -9.65
CA LEU A 126 22.98 -11.98 -10.84
C LEU A 126 23.21 -10.64 -11.55
N SER A 127 23.31 -9.53 -10.82
CA SER A 127 23.55 -8.19 -11.39
C SER A 127 24.91 -8.04 -12.07
N SER A 128 25.85 -8.97 -11.84
CA SER A 128 27.16 -8.99 -12.51
C SER A 128 27.20 -9.89 -13.75
N LEU A 129 26.13 -10.65 -14.01
CA LEU A 129 26.03 -11.51 -15.18
C LEU A 129 25.66 -10.70 -16.43
N ILE A 130 26.06 -11.21 -17.60
CA ILE A 130 25.69 -10.62 -18.88
C ILE A 130 24.44 -11.30 -19.47
N PRO A 131 23.49 -10.56 -20.04
CA PRO A 131 22.31 -11.13 -20.66
C PRO A 131 22.66 -11.77 -22.01
N ILE A 132 22.16 -12.98 -22.25
CA ILE A 132 22.37 -13.73 -23.50
C ILE A 132 21.20 -13.53 -24.48
N ASN A 133 19.99 -13.31 -23.98
CA ASN A 133 18.80 -13.07 -24.80
C ASN A 133 18.06 -11.78 -24.39
N ALA A 134 17.07 -11.38 -25.20
CA ALA A 134 16.31 -10.15 -24.99
C ALA A 134 15.53 -10.15 -23.67
N VAL A 135 15.03 -11.31 -23.23
CA VAL A 135 14.32 -11.43 -21.96
C VAL A 135 15.25 -11.16 -20.78
N ALA A 136 16.45 -11.77 -20.77
CA ALA A 136 17.47 -11.47 -19.76
C ALA A 136 17.91 -10.00 -19.78
N GLN A 137 18.01 -9.39 -20.97
CA GLN A 137 18.36 -7.98 -21.08
C GLN A 137 17.28 -7.08 -20.45
N ALA A 138 16.01 -7.38 -20.66
CA ALA A 138 14.90 -6.65 -20.04
C ALA A 138 14.88 -6.83 -18.52
N GLN A 139 15.07 -8.07 -18.05
CA GLN A 139 15.13 -8.38 -16.62
C GLN A 139 16.31 -7.68 -15.93
N LEU A 140 17.50 -7.63 -16.54
CA LEU A 140 18.65 -6.94 -15.96
C LEU A 140 18.41 -5.44 -15.81
N VAL A 141 17.71 -4.81 -16.77
CA VAL A 141 17.32 -3.39 -16.67
C VAL A 141 16.41 -3.15 -15.46
N ILE A 142 15.48 -4.06 -15.19
CA ILE A 142 14.60 -3.97 -14.01
C ILE A 142 15.42 -4.13 -12.73
N ILE A 143 16.31 -5.12 -12.67
CA ILE A 143 17.19 -5.35 -11.51
C ILE A 143 18.06 -4.13 -11.21
N ASP A 144 18.64 -3.51 -12.24
CA ASP A 144 19.43 -2.29 -12.09
C ASP A 144 18.58 -1.10 -11.62
N GLN A 145 17.32 -1.01 -12.05
CA GLN A 145 16.38 0.02 -11.61
C GLN A 145 15.97 -0.15 -10.15
N ASN A 146 15.72 -1.38 -9.70
CA ASN A 146 15.39 -1.70 -8.32
C ASN A 146 16.49 -1.19 -7.36
N ALA A 147 17.75 -1.38 -7.74
CA ALA A 147 18.90 -0.95 -6.93
C ALA A 147 19.04 0.58 -6.78
N ILE A 148 18.27 1.37 -7.54
CA ILE A 148 18.26 2.84 -7.44
C ILE A 148 17.27 3.31 -6.37
N SER A 149 16.18 2.56 -6.13
CA SER A 149 15.11 3.01 -5.25
C SER A 149 15.36 2.71 -3.77
N VAL A 150 16.30 1.83 -3.44
CA VAL A 150 16.60 1.45 -2.05
C VAL A 150 18.10 1.18 -1.85
N GLU A 151 18.66 1.60 -0.72
CA GLU A 151 20.03 1.24 -0.33
C GLU A 151 20.08 -0.13 0.39
N ASP A 152 21.16 -0.91 0.20
CA ASP A 152 21.28 -2.25 0.82
C ASP A 152 21.31 -2.24 2.36
N VAL A 153 21.80 -1.17 2.96
CA VAL A 153 21.99 -1.09 4.42
C VAL A 153 20.65 -0.73 5.08
N PRO A 154 20.18 -1.51 6.08
CA PRO A 154 19.01 -1.14 6.86
C PRO A 154 19.18 0.25 7.47
N ALA A 155 18.20 1.11 7.25
CA ALA A 155 18.12 2.39 7.91
C ALA A 155 17.97 2.18 9.41
N THR A 156 18.78 2.89 10.17
CA THR A 156 18.64 2.96 11.63
C THR A 156 17.56 3.96 11.97
N ASN A 157 16.30 3.62 11.70
CA ASN A 157 15.18 4.43 12.14
C ASN A 157 14.98 4.24 13.66
N PRO A 158 14.61 5.28 14.41
CA PRO A 158 14.29 5.13 15.82
C PRO A 158 13.12 4.16 16.00
N ILE A 159 13.17 3.36 17.06
CA ILE A 159 12.02 2.56 17.47
C ILE A 159 10.90 3.54 17.87
N ILE A 160 9.89 3.68 17.02
CA ILE A 160 8.70 4.47 17.33
C ILE A 160 7.85 3.68 18.32
N THR A 161 7.39 4.35 19.37
CA THR A 161 6.36 3.80 20.26
C THR A 161 5.04 3.88 19.50
N ILE A 162 4.45 2.73 19.18
CA ILE A 162 3.17 2.67 18.46
C ILE A 162 2.06 3.19 19.41
N PRO A 163 1.32 4.26 19.06
CA PRO A 163 0.25 4.79 19.89
C PRO A 163 -0.88 3.78 20.07
N VAL A 164 -1.61 3.84 21.19
CA VAL A 164 -2.79 3.00 21.42
C VAL A 164 -3.92 3.43 20.48
N LYS A 165 -4.36 2.51 19.61
CA LYS A 165 -5.46 2.71 18.66
C LYS A 165 -6.43 1.55 18.75
N LYS A 166 -7.65 1.78 18.27
CA LYS A 166 -8.68 0.74 18.19
C LYS A 166 -8.42 -0.20 17.01
N ASN A 167 -8.07 0.36 15.86
CA ASN A 167 -7.77 -0.40 14.65
C ASN A 167 -6.31 -0.20 14.27
N TYR A 168 -5.71 -1.23 13.69
CA TYR A 168 -4.36 -1.18 13.14
C TYR A 168 -4.35 -1.82 11.76
N ALA A 169 -3.59 -1.23 10.85
CA ALA A 169 -3.11 -1.84 9.63
C ALA A 169 -1.59 -2.01 9.74
N VAL A 170 -1.06 -3.18 9.43
CA VAL A 170 0.37 -3.45 9.33
C VAL A 170 0.65 -3.88 7.90
N LEU A 171 1.39 -3.05 7.16
CA LEU A 171 1.74 -3.27 5.76
C LEU A 171 3.20 -3.69 5.69
N VAL A 172 3.49 -4.83 5.07
CA VAL A 172 4.83 -5.40 5.04
C VAL A 172 5.25 -5.67 3.59
N SER A 173 6.39 -5.11 3.20
CA SER A 173 7.07 -5.51 1.98
C SER A 173 8.57 -5.65 2.21
N GLY A 174 9.06 -6.89 2.07
CA GLY A 174 10.42 -7.26 2.41
C GLY A 174 11.46 -6.95 1.35
N GLY A 175 11.16 -7.15 0.07
CA GLY A 175 12.08 -6.93 -1.07
C GLY A 175 13.37 -7.77 -1.12
N PHE A 176 13.73 -8.44 -0.03
CA PHE A 176 14.98 -9.18 0.22
C PHE A 176 16.28 -8.33 0.18
N ASN A 177 16.54 -7.57 -0.87
CA ASN A 177 17.65 -6.62 -0.97
C ASN A 177 17.37 -5.61 -2.10
N ALA A 178 18.28 -4.66 -2.34
CA ALA A 178 18.06 -3.59 -3.31
C ALA A 178 17.78 -4.10 -4.73
N PHE A 179 18.42 -5.19 -5.15
CA PHE A 179 18.26 -5.76 -6.49
C PHE A 179 16.94 -6.51 -6.69
N ASN A 180 16.42 -7.09 -5.61
CA ASN A 180 15.22 -7.92 -5.63
C ASN A 180 13.97 -7.16 -5.16
N ASN A 181 14.11 -5.88 -4.78
CA ASN A 181 13.00 -5.04 -4.39
C ASN A 181 12.33 -4.40 -5.61
N TYR A 182 11.43 -5.16 -6.26
CA TYR A 182 10.73 -4.68 -7.44
C TYR A 182 9.88 -3.46 -7.14
N SER A 183 9.84 -2.51 -8.07
CA SER A 183 9.05 -1.29 -7.96
C SER A 183 7.54 -1.55 -7.83
N ARG A 184 7.05 -2.72 -8.24
CA ARG A 184 5.66 -3.12 -8.02
C ARG A 184 5.28 -3.26 -6.55
N TYR A 185 6.21 -3.69 -5.71
CA TYR A 185 5.99 -3.81 -4.27
C TYR A 185 5.75 -2.46 -3.60
N TRP A 186 6.45 -1.42 -4.07
CA TRP A 186 6.19 -0.04 -3.66
C TRP A 186 4.80 0.40 -4.08
N ASN A 187 4.45 0.15 -5.35
CA ASN A 187 3.16 0.56 -5.91
C ASN A 187 1.97 -0.10 -5.19
N ASP A 188 2.08 -1.39 -4.85
CA ASP A 188 1.07 -2.12 -4.08
C ASP A 188 0.88 -1.51 -2.68
N ILE A 189 1.98 -1.26 -1.95
CA ILE A 189 1.96 -0.66 -0.62
C ILE A 189 1.36 0.75 -0.68
N ALA A 190 1.76 1.57 -1.65
CA ALA A 190 1.20 2.91 -1.86
C ALA A 190 -0.29 2.86 -2.21
N PHE A 191 -0.73 1.84 -2.95
CA PHE A 191 -2.12 1.72 -3.35
C PHE A 191 -3.03 1.35 -2.16
N ILE A 192 -2.66 0.34 -1.36
CA ILE A 192 -3.44 -0.01 -0.17
C ILE A 192 -3.36 1.08 0.91
N TYR A 193 -2.22 1.77 1.05
CA TYR A 193 -2.06 2.92 1.96
C TYR A 193 -3.07 4.03 1.64
N ARG A 194 -3.14 4.44 0.36
CA ARG A 194 -4.11 5.43 -0.11
C ARG A 194 -5.56 4.96 0.07
N ALA A 195 -5.86 3.68 -0.21
CA ALA A 195 -7.20 3.14 0.03
C ALA A 195 -7.61 3.23 1.52
N LEU A 196 -6.68 2.91 2.43
CA LEU A 196 -6.89 3.01 3.88
C LEU A 196 -7.14 4.46 4.32
N LYS A 197 -6.40 5.43 3.79
CA LYS A 197 -6.62 6.85 4.10
C LYS A 197 -7.89 7.40 3.47
N ASP A 198 -8.07 7.24 2.17
CA ASP A 198 -9.12 7.92 1.39
C ASP A 198 -10.51 7.34 1.66
N LYS A 199 -10.64 6.01 1.67
CA LYS A 199 -11.94 5.34 1.84
C LYS A 199 -12.21 4.99 3.29
N TYR A 200 -11.19 4.52 3.99
CA TYR A 200 -11.34 4.00 5.34
C TYR A 200 -10.91 4.96 6.44
N ASN A 201 -10.50 6.18 6.07
CA ASN A 201 -10.17 7.28 6.98
C ASN A 201 -9.20 6.85 8.08
N PHE A 202 -8.16 6.13 7.68
CA PHE A 202 -7.01 5.86 8.55
C PHE A 202 -6.20 7.13 8.73
N ASP A 203 -5.82 7.37 9.98
CA ASP A 203 -4.76 8.32 10.28
C ASP A 203 -3.40 7.58 10.23
N ASP A 204 -2.31 8.27 9.91
CA ASP A 204 -0.99 7.63 9.71
C ASP A 204 -0.58 6.76 10.90
N GLU A 205 -0.87 7.14 12.17
CA GLU A 205 -0.48 6.30 13.31
C GLU A 205 -1.36 5.04 13.52
N GLU A 206 -2.37 4.81 12.68
CA GLU A 206 -3.10 3.56 12.60
C GLU A 206 -2.53 2.62 11.52
N ILE A 207 -1.67 3.12 10.62
CA ILE A 207 -1.02 2.34 9.56
C ILE A 207 0.47 2.23 9.91
N ILE A 208 0.98 1.00 10.07
CA ILE A 208 2.40 0.77 10.33
C ILE A 208 3.02 0.13 9.10
N VAL A 209 3.98 0.82 8.49
CA VAL A 209 4.63 0.38 7.24
C VAL A 209 6.02 -0.16 7.54
N LEU A 210 6.23 -1.43 7.20
CA LEU A 210 7.53 -2.08 7.17
C LEU A 210 7.93 -2.31 5.72
N PHE A 211 8.84 -1.49 5.19
CA PHE A 211 9.21 -1.52 3.78
C PHE A 211 10.72 -1.64 3.61
N ALA A 212 11.16 -2.66 2.88
CA ALA A 212 12.55 -2.87 2.45
C ALA A 212 13.57 -2.61 3.59
N ASN A 213 14.59 -1.79 3.32
CA ASN A 213 15.59 -1.38 4.30
C ASN A 213 15.08 -0.30 5.30
N GLY A 214 13.85 0.18 5.18
CA GLY A 214 13.27 1.28 5.96
C GLY A 214 13.30 2.63 5.26
N THR A 215 13.63 2.67 3.97
CA THR A 215 13.65 3.87 3.12
C THR A 215 13.20 3.53 1.70
N HIS A 216 12.88 4.57 0.92
CA HIS A 216 12.65 4.48 -0.51
C HIS A 216 13.06 5.81 -1.18
N LEU A 217 13.59 5.74 -2.40
CA LEU A 217 14.02 6.87 -3.21
C LEU A 217 13.15 7.00 -4.47
N PRO A 218 12.85 8.23 -4.92
CA PRO A 218 13.31 9.51 -4.36
C PRO A 218 12.55 9.96 -3.11
N THR A 219 11.47 9.28 -2.75
CA THR A 219 10.60 9.63 -1.64
C THR A 219 10.12 8.37 -0.91
N ALA A 220 9.88 8.51 0.40
CA ALA A 220 9.21 7.53 1.25
C ALA A 220 7.74 7.91 1.53
N ASP A 221 7.21 8.87 0.78
CA ASP A 221 5.84 9.36 0.80
C ASP A 221 4.95 8.51 -0.12
N LEU A 222 3.99 7.79 0.46
CA LEU A 222 3.10 6.83 -0.21
C LEU A 222 1.82 7.48 -0.73
N ASP A 223 1.46 8.68 -0.27
CA ASP A 223 0.22 9.37 -0.64
C ASP A 223 0.40 10.79 -1.18
N ASP A 224 1.65 11.21 -1.40
CA ASP A 224 2.07 12.50 -1.92
C ASP A 224 1.66 13.68 -1.02
N ASP A 225 1.49 13.47 0.29
CA ASP A 225 1.17 14.54 1.26
C ASP A 225 2.37 15.35 1.76
N GLY A 226 3.58 14.96 1.34
CA GLY A 226 4.86 15.58 1.63
C GLY A 226 5.53 15.02 2.89
N ARG A 227 5.07 13.90 3.44
CA ARG A 227 5.64 13.26 4.64
C ARG A 227 6.03 11.81 4.34
N ASP A 228 7.09 11.36 4.99
CA ASP A 228 7.54 9.97 4.87
C ASP A 228 6.59 9.05 5.66
N ASP A 229 6.12 7.99 5.01
CA ASP A 229 5.17 7.02 5.57
C ASP A 229 5.83 5.69 5.98
N ILE A 230 7.11 5.48 5.67
CA ILE A 230 7.83 4.26 6.05
C ILE A 230 8.30 4.34 7.51
N ASP A 231 7.71 3.54 8.38
CA ASP A 231 8.07 3.52 9.81
C ASP A 231 9.33 2.70 10.10
N PHE A 232 9.42 1.50 9.51
CA PHE A 232 10.47 0.54 9.86
C PHE A 232 11.08 -0.16 8.64
N ALA A 233 12.35 -0.55 8.79
CA ALA A 233 12.92 -1.60 7.96
C ALA A 233 12.15 -2.91 8.15
N ALA A 234 11.87 -3.62 7.07
CA ALA A 234 11.16 -4.89 7.07
C ALA A 234 12.05 -6.04 7.54
N THR A 235 12.51 -6.01 8.79
CA THR A 235 13.32 -7.07 9.43
C THR A 235 12.48 -7.88 10.40
N LYS A 236 12.88 -9.12 10.71
CA LYS A 236 12.19 -10.00 11.66
C LYS A 236 12.13 -9.36 13.04
N ALA A 237 13.21 -8.68 13.45
CA ALA A 237 13.26 -7.96 14.72
C ALA A 237 12.24 -6.82 14.79
N ASN A 238 12.12 -6.02 13.72
CA ASN A 238 11.15 -4.92 13.67
C ASN A 238 9.71 -5.44 13.56
N LEU A 239 9.45 -6.44 12.72
CA LEU A 239 8.14 -7.05 12.59
C LEU A 239 7.66 -7.63 13.93
N ALA A 240 8.54 -8.38 14.62
CA ALA A 240 8.24 -8.89 15.96
C ALA A 240 7.97 -7.76 16.96
N ASN A 241 8.75 -6.68 16.93
CA ASN A 241 8.53 -5.52 17.79
C ASN A 241 7.17 -4.84 17.50
N VAL A 242 6.82 -4.63 16.24
CA VAL A 242 5.55 -4.03 15.81
C VAL A 242 4.37 -4.89 16.26
N LEU A 243 4.36 -6.18 15.91
CA LEU A 243 3.25 -7.07 16.26
C LEU A 243 3.09 -7.23 17.78
N ASN A 244 4.18 -7.22 18.55
CA ASN A 244 4.12 -7.24 20.01
C ASN A 244 3.56 -5.94 20.61
N GLN A 245 3.92 -4.77 20.05
CA GLN A 245 3.36 -3.48 20.49
C GLN A 245 1.87 -3.39 20.14
N VAL A 246 1.48 -3.75 18.92
CA VAL A 246 0.07 -3.83 18.49
C VAL A 246 -0.72 -4.75 19.42
N ALA A 247 -0.20 -5.95 19.70
CA ALA A 247 -0.82 -6.88 20.64
C ALA A 247 -1.01 -6.30 22.05
N GLY A 248 -0.06 -5.51 22.54
CA GLY A 248 -0.13 -4.82 23.84
C GLY A 248 -1.11 -3.65 23.87
N ASN A 249 -1.38 -3.04 22.71
CA ASN A 249 -2.22 -1.85 22.59
C ASN A 249 -3.69 -2.19 22.30
N MET A 250 -3.99 -3.32 21.65
CA MET A 250 -5.37 -3.69 21.33
C MET A 250 -6.16 -4.17 22.55
N ASP A 251 -7.39 -3.69 22.67
CA ASP A 251 -8.28 -3.97 23.80
C ASP A 251 -9.33 -5.08 23.55
N GLY A 252 -9.26 -5.75 22.39
CA GLY A 252 -10.22 -6.79 21.99
C GLY A 252 -11.46 -6.28 21.26
N THR A 253 -11.63 -4.97 21.06
CA THR A 253 -12.87 -4.41 20.46
C THR A 253 -12.73 -3.97 19.01
N GLY A 254 -11.51 -3.72 18.53
CA GLY A 254 -11.25 -3.24 17.19
C GLY A 254 -10.77 -4.30 16.21
N LYS A 255 -10.32 -3.85 15.04
CA LYS A 255 -9.88 -4.70 13.93
C LYS A 255 -8.37 -4.61 13.71
N PHE A 256 -7.78 -5.74 13.34
CA PHE A 256 -6.40 -5.82 12.90
C PHE A 256 -6.36 -6.18 11.41
N PHE A 257 -5.58 -5.46 10.62
CA PHE A 257 -5.35 -5.78 9.21
C PHE A 257 -3.85 -6.00 8.99
N PHE A 258 -3.52 -7.11 8.37
CA PHE A 258 -2.17 -7.43 7.95
C PHE A 258 -2.15 -7.61 6.43
N TYR A 259 -1.24 -6.91 5.77
CA TYR A 259 -1.09 -6.94 4.34
C TYR A 259 0.38 -7.19 4.01
N SER A 260 0.66 -8.15 3.12
CA SER A 260 2.01 -8.40 2.64
C SER A 260 2.08 -8.51 1.13
N THR A 261 3.10 -7.87 0.54
CA THR A 261 3.46 -7.98 -0.88
C THR A 261 4.98 -7.96 -1.04
N HIS A 262 5.53 -9.04 -1.60
CA HIS A 262 6.92 -9.22 -2.04
C HIS A 262 7.16 -10.72 -2.35
N HIS A 263 8.42 -11.15 -2.39
CA HIS A 263 8.85 -12.56 -2.50
C HIS A 263 8.30 -13.52 -1.44
N GLY A 264 7.99 -14.74 -1.86
CA GLY A 264 7.55 -15.81 -0.97
C GLY A 264 8.39 -17.06 -1.15
N GLY A 265 8.19 -18.04 -0.28
CA GLY A 265 8.93 -19.27 -0.38
C GLY A 265 8.32 -20.42 0.39
N GLN A 266 8.88 -21.61 0.23
CA GLN A 266 8.38 -22.84 0.85
C GLN A 266 9.54 -23.65 1.44
N GLU A 267 9.36 -24.16 2.66
CA GLU A 267 10.24 -25.19 3.23
C GLU A 267 9.77 -26.58 2.77
N SER A 268 8.50 -26.89 3.00
CA SER A 268 7.86 -28.09 2.44
C SER A 268 6.34 -28.06 2.62
N GLY A 269 5.57 -28.36 1.56
CA GLY A 269 4.11 -28.48 1.70
C GLY A 269 3.49 -27.17 2.21
N GLN A 270 2.68 -27.21 3.26
CA GLN A 270 2.10 -25.97 3.78
C GLN A 270 3.11 -25.10 4.56
N ASP A 271 4.29 -25.61 4.92
CA ASP A 271 5.33 -24.84 5.61
C ASP A 271 5.94 -23.79 4.66
N ALA A 272 5.47 -22.54 4.77
CA ALA A 272 5.81 -21.41 3.93
C ALA A 272 6.64 -20.35 4.67
N LYS A 273 7.25 -19.44 3.91
CA LYS A 273 8.01 -18.32 4.45
C LYS A 273 7.71 -17.02 3.71
N LEU A 274 7.66 -15.96 4.49
CA LEU A 274 7.56 -14.58 4.02
C LEU A 274 8.96 -13.98 4.03
N TYR A 275 9.45 -13.54 2.87
CA TYR A 275 10.75 -12.85 2.83
C TYR A 275 10.70 -11.49 3.54
N LEU A 276 11.85 -11.05 4.02
CA LEU A 276 12.06 -9.80 4.72
C LEU A 276 13.38 -9.21 4.20
N TRP A 277 13.83 -8.08 4.71
CA TRP A 277 15.09 -7.49 4.28
C TRP A 277 16.30 -8.32 4.74
N GLY A 278 16.91 -9.05 3.81
CA GLY A 278 18.07 -9.93 4.02
C GLY A 278 17.76 -11.21 4.81
N GLU A 279 16.49 -11.49 5.11
CA GLU A 279 16.06 -12.63 5.92
C GLU A 279 14.64 -13.09 5.52
N SER A 280 14.08 -14.05 6.24
CA SER A 280 12.70 -14.50 6.09
C SER A 280 12.10 -14.88 7.44
N ILE A 281 10.78 -14.83 7.55
CA ILE A 281 10.01 -15.34 8.69
C ILE A 281 9.16 -16.52 8.21
N ARG A 282 9.21 -17.64 8.93
CA ARG A 282 8.34 -18.79 8.65
C ARG A 282 6.91 -18.49 9.08
N ASP A 283 5.96 -19.17 8.47
CA ASP A 283 4.54 -19.18 8.87
C ASP A 283 4.32 -19.45 10.37
N ASP A 284 4.98 -20.47 10.95
CA ASP A 284 4.89 -20.81 12.37
C ASP A 284 5.39 -19.69 13.28
N GLU A 285 6.50 -19.02 12.90
CA GLU A 285 7.05 -17.86 13.60
C GLU A 285 6.12 -16.65 13.53
N LEU A 286 5.51 -16.40 12.38
CA LEU A 286 4.54 -15.32 12.21
C LEU A 286 3.27 -15.61 13.02
N ALA A 287 2.75 -16.84 12.96
CA ALA A 287 1.62 -17.33 13.72
C ALA A 287 1.82 -17.13 15.24
N ASP A 288 3.04 -17.40 15.71
CA ASP A 288 3.44 -17.20 17.10
C ASP A 288 3.44 -15.73 17.55
N LEU A 289 3.62 -14.78 16.64
CA LEU A 289 3.49 -13.35 16.92
C LEU A 289 2.02 -12.93 16.92
N ILE A 290 1.27 -13.28 15.87
CA ILE A 290 -0.12 -12.85 15.69
C ILE A 290 -1.08 -13.46 16.72
N LYS A 291 -0.78 -14.63 17.29
CA LYS A 291 -1.60 -15.22 18.37
C LYS A 291 -1.70 -14.34 19.62
N ASN A 292 -0.83 -13.33 19.75
CA ASN A 292 -0.91 -12.39 20.86
C ASN A 292 -1.82 -11.19 20.56
N ILE A 293 -2.21 -10.98 19.30
CA ILE A 293 -3.05 -9.86 18.88
C ILE A 293 -4.50 -10.14 19.31
N ARG A 294 -5.00 -9.28 20.20
CA ARG A 294 -6.37 -9.34 20.72
C ARG A 294 -7.26 -8.40 19.93
N ALA A 295 -7.65 -8.81 18.73
CA ALA A 295 -8.62 -8.11 17.92
C ALA A 295 -10.01 -8.74 18.06
N LYS A 296 -11.07 -7.97 17.82
CA LYS A 296 -12.40 -8.56 17.60
C LYS A 296 -12.42 -9.33 16.28
N GLN A 297 -11.74 -8.78 15.27
CA GLN A 297 -11.61 -9.35 13.95
C GLN A 297 -10.23 -9.03 13.38
N SER A 298 -9.68 -9.99 12.64
CA SER A 298 -8.43 -9.83 11.91
C SER A 298 -8.61 -10.16 10.43
N ILE A 299 -7.94 -9.41 9.56
CA ILE A 299 -7.95 -9.63 8.11
C ILE A 299 -6.49 -9.76 7.68
N TYR A 300 -6.19 -10.78 6.89
CA TYR A 300 -4.87 -11.05 6.34
C TYR A 300 -4.98 -11.15 4.82
N THR A 301 -4.24 -10.32 4.10
CA THR A 301 -4.12 -10.36 2.64
C THR A 301 -2.66 -10.55 2.28
N MET A 302 -2.32 -11.64 1.58
CA MET A 302 -0.93 -12.04 1.36
C MET A 302 -0.67 -12.36 -0.11
N GLU A 303 0.17 -11.56 -0.75
CA GLU A 303 0.44 -11.65 -2.19
C GLU A 303 1.53 -12.65 -2.56
N GLN A 304 2.48 -12.91 -1.67
CA GLN A 304 3.74 -13.55 -2.04
C GLN A 304 3.58 -14.97 -2.59
N CYS A 305 4.59 -15.46 -3.31
CA CYS A 305 4.62 -16.84 -3.82
C CYS A 305 4.43 -17.85 -2.67
N TYR A 306 3.71 -18.95 -2.93
CA TYR A 306 3.35 -19.96 -1.93
C TYR A 306 2.53 -19.42 -0.73
N SER A 307 1.91 -18.23 -0.86
CA SER A 307 1.17 -17.56 0.22
C SER A 307 0.06 -18.43 0.83
N GLY A 308 -0.56 -19.33 0.06
CA GLY A 308 -1.54 -20.30 0.56
C GLY A 308 -1.01 -21.20 1.68
N GLY A 309 0.30 -21.41 1.76
CA GLY A 309 0.93 -22.15 2.86
C GLY A 309 0.89 -21.40 4.19
N MET A 310 0.89 -20.06 4.19
CA MET A 310 0.80 -19.27 5.42
C MET A 310 -0.55 -19.44 6.15
N MET A 311 -1.58 -19.92 5.44
CA MET A 311 -2.97 -19.82 5.87
C MET A 311 -3.30 -20.72 7.06
N ASP A 312 -2.82 -21.95 7.09
CA ASP A 312 -3.21 -22.95 8.09
C ASP A 312 -2.74 -22.56 9.50
N ASP A 313 -1.50 -22.07 9.63
CA ASP A 313 -0.93 -21.60 10.88
C ASP A 313 -1.56 -20.27 11.35
N ILE A 314 -1.85 -19.34 10.42
CA ILE A 314 -2.57 -18.10 10.75
C ILE A 314 -3.97 -18.42 11.28
N LEU A 315 -4.69 -19.32 10.61
CA LEU A 315 -6.01 -19.76 11.04
C LEU A 315 -5.94 -20.50 12.38
N ALA A 316 -4.94 -21.36 12.58
CA ALA A 316 -4.74 -22.06 13.86
C ALA A 316 -4.50 -21.08 15.02
N ALA A 317 -3.63 -20.08 14.84
CA ALA A 317 -3.33 -19.06 15.82
C ALA A 317 -4.56 -18.22 16.20
N THR A 318 -5.36 -17.83 15.20
CA THR A 318 -6.56 -17.00 15.42
C THR A 318 -7.72 -17.79 16.02
N MET A 319 -7.91 -19.05 15.61
CA MET A 319 -8.86 -19.97 16.26
C MET A 319 -8.52 -20.21 17.73
N ALA A 320 -7.24 -20.36 18.07
CA ALA A 320 -6.81 -20.58 19.46
C ALA A 320 -7.14 -19.40 20.40
N THR A 321 -7.24 -18.19 19.86
CA THR A 321 -7.57 -16.97 20.61
C THR A 321 -9.06 -16.59 20.54
N GLY A 322 -9.81 -17.23 19.65
CA GLY A 322 -11.21 -16.89 19.37
C GLY A 322 -11.39 -15.60 18.57
N THR A 323 -10.32 -15.11 17.94
CA THR A 323 -10.37 -13.95 17.03
C THR A 323 -11.05 -14.35 15.73
N SER A 324 -12.02 -13.53 15.27
CA SER A 324 -12.67 -13.73 13.96
C SER A 324 -11.73 -13.31 12.82
N ALA A 325 -10.98 -14.25 12.26
CA ALA A 325 -10.04 -14.02 11.18
C ALA A 325 -10.53 -14.45 9.80
N CYS A 326 -10.30 -13.60 8.80
CA CYS A 326 -10.32 -13.92 7.37
C CYS A 326 -8.89 -13.85 6.81
N VAL A 327 -8.48 -14.85 6.04
CA VAL A 327 -7.16 -14.93 5.40
C VAL A 327 -7.37 -15.12 3.90
N MET A 328 -6.68 -14.33 3.10
CA MET A 328 -6.74 -14.35 1.65
C MET A 328 -5.33 -14.34 1.08
N THR A 329 -5.08 -15.18 0.08
CA THR A 329 -3.75 -15.38 -0.50
C THR A 329 -3.82 -15.36 -2.02
N ALA A 330 -2.77 -14.87 -2.69
CA ALA A 330 -2.69 -14.82 -4.15
C ALA A 330 -2.50 -16.20 -4.79
N ALA A 331 -1.78 -17.10 -4.12
CA ALA A 331 -1.47 -18.42 -4.64
C ALA A 331 -1.87 -19.54 -3.67
N ASN A 332 -1.94 -20.76 -4.19
CA ASN A 332 -2.00 -21.98 -3.39
C ASN A 332 -0.63 -22.27 -2.73
N PHE A 333 -0.59 -23.18 -1.77
CA PHE A 333 0.64 -23.48 -1.02
C PHE A 333 1.77 -24.05 -1.90
N ASP A 334 1.46 -24.64 -3.05
CA ASP A 334 2.40 -25.27 -3.99
C ASP A 334 2.51 -24.52 -5.33
N GLU A 335 2.12 -23.23 -5.34
CA GLU A 335 2.09 -22.39 -6.53
C GLU A 335 2.80 -21.05 -6.25
N VAL A 336 3.37 -20.46 -7.30
CA VAL A 336 3.94 -19.11 -7.27
C VAL A 336 2.84 -18.08 -7.52
N SER A 337 3.13 -16.82 -7.20
CA SER A 337 2.32 -15.69 -7.60
C SER A 337 3.04 -14.81 -8.61
N ASP A 338 2.26 -14.06 -9.39
CA ASP A 338 2.73 -13.35 -10.58
C ASP A 338 2.56 -11.83 -10.48
N ALA A 339 3.48 -11.12 -11.15
CA ALA A 339 3.28 -9.70 -11.43
C ALA A 339 2.13 -9.49 -12.42
N ALA A 340 1.48 -8.33 -12.35
CA ALA A 340 0.37 -8.00 -13.23
C ALA A 340 0.79 -7.91 -14.70
N ASP A 341 -0.10 -8.32 -15.61
CA ASP A 341 0.21 -8.40 -17.04
C ASP A 341 -0.25 -7.15 -17.83
N THR A 342 -1.35 -6.51 -17.42
CA THR A 342 -1.96 -5.37 -18.13
C THR A 342 -2.16 -4.12 -17.28
N GLU A 343 -2.15 -4.28 -15.96
CA GLU A 343 -2.45 -3.28 -14.93
C GLU A 343 -1.22 -2.42 -14.60
N GLY A 344 -0.10 -2.70 -15.26
CA GLY A 344 1.16 -2.01 -15.10
C GLY A 344 2.05 -2.67 -14.06
N ASN A 345 2.79 -1.86 -13.32
CA ASN A 345 3.83 -2.35 -12.42
C ASN A 345 3.24 -2.60 -11.02
N TYR A 346 2.44 -3.65 -10.89
CA TYR A 346 1.80 -4.12 -9.66
C TYR A 346 1.91 -5.65 -9.58
N ASP A 347 1.63 -6.24 -8.43
CA ASP A 347 1.35 -7.68 -8.35
C ASP A 347 -0.14 -7.95 -8.65
N GLU A 348 -0.43 -9.04 -9.38
CA GLU A 348 -1.73 -9.26 -10.05
C GLU A 348 -2.89 -9.35 -9.05
N TYR A 349 -2.83 -10.29 -8.11
CA TYR A 349 -3.92 -10.53 -7.19
C TYR A 349 -4.22 -9.32 -6.29
N VAL A 350 -3.21 -8.74 -5.65
CA VAL A 350 -3.43 -7.58 -4.77
C VAL A 350 -3.80 -6.29 -5.50
N PHE A 351 -3.42 -6.11 -6.77
CA PHE A 351 -3.96 -5.01 -7.57
C PHE A 351 -5.49 -5.08 -7.63
N HIS A 352 -6.02 -6.24 -8.03
CA HIS A 352 -7.47 -6.42 -8.17
C HIS A 352 -8.17 -6.42 -6.80
N TRP A 353 -7.56 -7.05 -5.79
CA TRP A 353 -8.12 -7.07 -4.43
C TRP A 353 -8.19 -5.67 -3.81
N THR A 354 -7.13 -4.87 -3.95
CA THR A 354 -7.08 -3.50 -3.44
C THR A 354 -8.09 -2.62 -4.18
N SER A 355 -8.19 -2.79 -5.50
CA SER A 355 -9.20 -2.10 -6.32
C SER A 355 -10.63 -2.45 -5.89
N ALA A 356 -10.90 -3.70 -5.53
CA ALA A 356 -12.20 -4.15 -5.04
C ALA A 356 -12.58 -3.48 -3.71
N VAL A 357 -11.68 -3.48 -2.73
CA VAL A 357 -11.96 -2.83 -1.43
C VAL A 357 -12.00 -1.31 -1.57
N TYR A 358 -11.18 -0.70 -2.42
CA TYR A 358 -11.21 0.74 -2.65
C TYR A 358 -12.43 1.18 -3.47
N GLY A 359 -12.92 0.35 -4.39
CA GLY A 359 -14.00 0.70 -5.33
C GLY A 359 -13.51 1.52 -6.53
N LYS A 360 -12.19 1.61 -6.73
CA LYS A 360 -11.54 2.17 -7.90
C LYS A 360 -10.11 1.64 -8.02
N ASP A 361 -9.59 1.64 -9.24
CA ASP A 361 -8.19 1.31 -9.52
C ASP A 361 -7.25 2.53 -9.30
N PRO A 362 -5.92 2.36 -9.44
CA PRO A 362 -4.96 3.47 -9.31
C PRO A 362 -5.15 4.62 -10.31
N ASP A 363 -5.78 4.37 -11.46
CA ASP A 363 -6.10 5.35 -12.49
C ASP A 363 -7.46 6.07 -12.23
N ASN A 364 -8.09 5.79 -11.09
CA ASN A 364 -9.43 6.23 -10.69
C ASN A 364 -10.58 5.70 -11.55
N ASN A 365 -10.38 4.61 -12.29
CA ASN A 365 -11.51 3.93 -12.93
C ASN A 365 -12.36 3.25 -11.85
N PRO A 366 -13.70 3.41 -11.87
CA PRO A 366 -14.57 2.78 -10.87
C PRO A 366 -14.50 1.25 -10.93
N VAL A 367 -14.45 0.62 -9.76
CA VAL A 367 -14.50 -0.84 -9.58
C VAL A 367 -15.70 -1.20 -8.70
N ASN A 368 -16.51 -2.15 -9.15
CA ASN A 368 -17.64 -2.66 -8.38
C ASN A 368 -17.45 -4.15 -8.08
N ALA A 369 -17.09 -4.45 -6.83
CA ALA A 369 -16.93 -5.80 -6.31
C ALA A 369 -18.11 -6.28 -5.45
N ASP A 370 -19.17 -5.48 -5.27
CA ASP A 370 -20.38 -5.91 -4.55
C ASP A 370 -21.18 -6.88 -5.42
N MET A 371 -20.83 -8.17 -5.32
CA MET A 371 -21.40 -9.23 -6.14
C MET A 371 -22.86 -9.51 -5.79
N ASN A 372 -23.26 -9.23 -4.56
CA ASN A 372 -24.58 -9.60 -4.04
C ASN A 372 -25.58 -8.42 -4.05
N GLY A 373 -25.09 -7.19 -4.23
CA GLY A 373 -25.87 -5.96 -4.33
C GLY A 373 -26.39 -5.45 -2.98
N ASP A 374 -25.71 -5.75 -1.88
CA ASP A 374 -26.07 -5.29 -0.53
C ASP A 374 -25.43 -3.95 -0.14
N GLY A 375 -24.73 -3.30 -1.07
CA GLY A 375 -24.09 -2.02 -0.88
C GLY A 375 -22.76 -2.10 -0.14
N ARG A 376 -22.24 -3.31 0.12
CA ARG A 376 -20.94 -3.51 0.77
C ARG A 376 -20.04 -4.41 -0.06
N VAL A 377 -18.74 -4.26 0.18
CA VAL A 377 -17.71 -5.18 -0.33
C VAL A 377 -17.11 -5.92 0.85
N THR A 378 -17.54 -7.17 1.02
CA THR A 378 -16.96 -8.10 2.00
C THR A 378 -15.58 -8.58 1.55
N MET A 379 -14.80 -9.16 2.46
CA MET A 379 -13.51 -9.78 2.11
C MET A 379 -13.69 -10.96 1.17
N ARG A 380 -14.80 -11.69 1.29
CA ARG A 380 -15.20 -12.71 0.33
C ARG A 380 -15.43 -12.13 -1.07
N GLU A 381 -16.15 -11.02 -1.16
CA GLU A 381 -16.40 -10.35 -2.44
C GLU A 381 -15.14 -9.74 -3.05
N ALA A 382 -14.29 -9.12 -2.24
CA ALA A 382 -13.00 -8.60 -2.71
C ALA A 382 -12.10 -9.72 -3.24
N HIS A 383 -12.03 -10.85 -2.53
CA HIS A 383 -11.30 -12.04 -2.98
C HIS A 383 -11.88 -12.61 -4.28
N GLU A 384 -13.20 -12.79 -4.37
CA GLU A 384 -13.82 -13.31 -5.59
C GLU A 384 -13.65 -12.36 -6.77
N TYR A 385 -13.74 -11.04 -6.56
CA TYR A 385 -13.41 -10.07 -7.59
C TYR A 385 -11.98 -10.26 -8.08
N ALA A 386 -11.00 -10.27 -7.16
CA ALA A 386 -9.61 -10.47 -7.49
C ALA A 386 -9.39 -11.77 -8.27
N ARG A 387 -9.88 -12.91 -7.76
CA ARG A 387 -9.81 -14.23 -8.39
C ARG A 387 -10.50 -14.30 -9.77
N THR A 388 -11.43 -13.40 -10.07
CA THR A 388 -12.11 -13.36 -11.39
C THR A 388 -11.42 -12.46 -12.40
N MET A 389 -10.69 -11.45 -11.92
CA MET A 389 -9.94 -10.51 -12.75
C MET A 389 -8.52 -10.98 -13.00
N ASP A 390 -7.97 -11.74 -12.06
CA ASP A 390 -6.70 -12.43 -12.14
C ASP A 390 -6.59 -13.24 -13.44
N SER A 391 -5.66 -12.78 -14.27
CA SER A 391 -5.33 -13.32 -15.58
C SER A 391 -4.11 -14.24 -15.54
N ALA A 392 -3.39 -14.26 -14.41
CA ALA A 392 -2.21 -15.05 -14.19
C ALA A 392 -2.55 -16.53 -13.92
N SER A 393 -1.53 -17.39 -13.93
CA SER A 393 -1.70 -18.82 -13.72
C SER A 393 -1.52 -19.20 -12.24
N GLU A 394 -2.21 -18.48 -11.36
CA GLU A 394 -2.21 -18.70 -9.91
C GLU A 394 -3.60 -19.11 -9.39
N THR A 395 -3.65 -19.69 -8.19
CA THR A 395 -4.91 -20.09 -7.55
C THR A 395 -5.10 -19.37 -6.23
N PRO A 396 -5.72 -18.16 -6.23
CA PRO A 396 -5.99 -17.44 -4.99
C PRO A 396 -6.83 -18.28 -4.02
N GLN A 397 -6.48 -18.21 -2.73
CA GLN A 397 -7.18 -18.93 -1.67
C GLN A 397 -7.87 -17.97 -0.69
N ILE A 398 -8.94 -18.45 -0.06
CA ILE A 398 -9.60 -17.77 1.06
C ILE A 398 -9.92 -18.76 2.18
N GLY A 399 -9.65 -18.37 3.42
CA GLY A 399 -9.88 -19.15 4.61
C GLY A 399 -10.41 -18.32 5.77
N GLU A 400 -11.19 -18.95 6.64
CA GLU A 400 -11.79 -18.29 7.80
C GLU A 400 -11.67 -19.13 9.06
N SER A 401 -11.33 -18.48 10.17
CA SER A 401 -11.16 -19.11 11.49
C SER A 401 -12.50 -19.54 12.10
N ILE A 402 -13.57 -18.83 11.75
CA ILE A 402 -14.94 -19.12 12.12
C ILE A 402 -15.83 -18.84 10.90
N VAL A 403 -16.92 -19.59 10.78
CA VAL A 403 -17.84 -19.43 9.65
C VAL A 403 -18.37 -17.99 9.58
N GLY A 404 -18.20 -17.36 8.42
CA GLY A 404 -18.62 -15.99 8.16
C GLY A 404 -17.62 -14.91 8.57
N ALA A 405 -16.40 -15.27 9.00
CA ALA A 405 -15.38 -14.26 9.30
C ALA A 405 -14.99 -13.44 8.06
N CYS A 406 -15.06 -14.04 6.87
CA CYS A 406 -14.80 -13.36 5.59
C CYS A 406 -16.00 -12.57 5.03
N ASP A 407 -17.17 -12.64 5.68
CA ASP A 407 -18.35 -11.82 5.29
C ASP A 407 -18.28 -10.40 5.88
N ALA A 408 -17.14 -10.05 6.49
CA ALA A 408 -16.89 -8.69 6.95
C ALA A 408 -16.27 -7.84 5.85
N VAL A 409 -16.55 -6.55 5.90
CA VAL A 409 -15.84 -5.50 5.16
C VAL A 409 -14.47 -5.23 5.77
N LEU A 410 -13.56 -4.58 5.02
CA LEU A 410 -12.21 -4.23 5.50
C LEU A 410 -12.29 -3.36 6.76
N PHE A 411 -12.74 -2.12 6.59
CA PHE A 411 -13.06 -1.22 7.70
C PHE A 411 -14.36 -0.48 7.46
N ASN A 412 -14.93 -0.01 8.55
CA ASN A 412 -16.20 0.69 8.60
C ASN A 412 -15.98 1.90 9.51
N LYS A 413 -15.38 2.95 8.94
CA LYS A 413 -15.20 4.23 9.61
C LYS A 413 -16.23 5.21 9.04
N PRO A 414 -16.85 6.04 9.91
CA PRO A 414 -17.83 7.01 9.45
C PRO A 414 -17.17 8.03 8.52
N ALA A 415 -17.92 8.61 7.58
CA ALA A 415 -17.43 9.74 6.81
C ALA A 415 -16.96 10.85 7.76
N SER A 416 -15.65 11.04 7.83
CA SER A 416 -15.09 12.30 8.31
C SER A 416 -14.75 13.15 7.11
N ILE A 417 -15.24 14.39 7.11
CA ILE A 417 -14.92 15.36 6.08
C ILE A 417 -13.90 16.31 6.69
N LYS A 418 -12.65 16.22 6.21
CA LYS A 418 -11.51 16.99 6.69
C LYS A 418 -11.09 18.02 5.64
N SER A 419 -10.54 19.15 6.05
CA SER A 419 -9.90 20.11 5.13
C SER A 419 -8.65 19.48 4.53
N SER A 420 -8.52 19.59 3.21
CA SER A 420 -7.37 19.12 2.43
C SER A 420 -7.39 19.76 1.03
N GLY A 421 -6.49 19.32 0.13
CA GLY A 421 -6.40 19.83 -1.24
C GLY A 421 -7.60 19.51 -2.14
N VAL A 422 -8.53 18.66 -1.68
CA VAL A 422 -9.72 18.26 -2.47
C VAL A 422 -10.85 19.30 -2.42
N TRP A 423 -10.78 20.28 -1.52
CA TRP A 423 -11.77 21.36 -1.44
C TRP A 423 -11.61 22.31 -2.62
N ARG A 424 -12.72 22.79 -3.17
CA ARG A 424 -12.70 23.88 -4.16
C ARG A 424 -12.52 25.20 -3.45
N SER A 425 -11.74 26.12 -4.03
CA SER A 425 -11.48 27.43 -3.46
C SER A 425 -11.52 28.58 -4.48
N ASN A 426 -11.87 29.76 -4.00
CA ASN A 426 -11.85 31.02 -4.76
C ASN A 426 -11.55 32.20 -3.81
N ASP A 427 -11.05 33.31 -4.32
CA ASP A 427 -10.91 34.59 -3.60
C ASP A 427 -11.99 35.61 -3.99
N VAL A 428 -12.86 35.26 -4.95
CA VAL A 428 -13.98 36.10 -5.40
C VAL A 428 -15.32 35.44 -5.11
N VAL A 429 -16.19 36.17 -4.41
CA VAL A 429 -17.56 35.73 -4.14
C VAL A 429 -18.35 35.54 -5.43
N SER A 430 -19.05 34.41 -5.53
CA SER A 430 -19.99 34.13 -6.61
C SER A 430 -21.40 33.97 -6.03
N PRO A 431 -22.45 34.62 -6.57
CA PRO A 431 -23.79 34.51 -6.00
C PRO A 431 -24.29 33.06 -5.89
N GLY A 432 -24.74 32.67 -4.70
CA GLY A 432 -25.28 31.33 -4.43
C GLY A 432 -24.22 30.22 -4.31
N TRP A 433 -22.94 30.58 -4.23
CA TRP A 433 -21.82 29.63 -4.08
C TRP A 433 -22.03 28.65 -2.91
N GLU A 434 -22.67 29.08 -1.84
CA GLU A 434 -22.98 28.28 -0.66
C GLU A 434 -24.02 27.17 -0.91
N THR A 435 -24.75 27.22 -2.03
CA THR A 435 -25.90 26.33 -2.30
C THR A 435 -25.50 25.08 -3.09
N VAL A 436 -26.29 24.01 -2.97
CA VAL A 436 -26.12 22.77 -3.75
C VAL A 436 -26.22 22.98 -5.27
N ALA A 437 -27.02 23.95 -5.71
CA ALA A 437 -27.26 24.21 -7.13
C ALA A 437 -26.07 24.89 -7.85
N PHE A 438 -25.08 25.38 -7.10
CA PHE A 438 -23.93 26.05 -7.68
C PHE A 438 -22.89 25.05 -8.21
N SER A 439 -22.40 25.29 -9.44
CA SER A 439 -21.26 24.57 -10.02
C SER A 439 -19.98 25.35 -9.75
N ASP A 440 -19.02 24.68 -9.12
CA ASP A 440 -17.67 25.16 -8.82
C ASP A 440 -16.61 24.54 -9.73
N ASP A 441 -17.01 24.01 -10.90
CA ASP A 441 -16.08 23.38 -11.85
C ASP A 441 -14.98 24.33 -12.34
N ASN A 442 -15.25 25.63 -12.32
CA ASN A 442 -14.30 26.68 -12.69
C ASN A 442 -13.47 27.20 -11.50
N TRP A 443 -13.68 26.70 -10.29
CA TRP A 443 -12.90 27.06 -9.11
C TRP A 443 -11.63 26.21 -9.05
N SER A 444 -10.57 26.81 -8.54
CA SER A 444 -9.33 26.10 -8.25
C SER A 444 -9.53 25.13 -7.09
N PHE A 445 -8.66 24.15 -6.95
CA PHE A 445 -8.53 23.43 -5.68
C PHE A 445 -7.86 24.32 -4.64
N ALA A 446 -8.19 24.12 -3.36
CA ALA A 446 -7.52 24.76 -2.25
C ALA A 446 -6.08 24.27 -2.17
N ARG A 447 -5.15 25.17 -1.85
CA ARG A 447 -3.78 24.76 -1.55
C ARG A 447 -3.77 24.12 -0.19
N SER A 448 -3.31 22.87 -0.11
CA SER A 448 -3.14 22.13 1.13
C SER A 448 -1.94 21.17 1.01
N PRO A 449 -1.08 21.06 2.04
CA PRO A 449 -1.07 21.86 3.25
C PRO A 449 -0.70 23.33 2.95
N TYR A 450 -1.51 24.27 3.46
CA TYR A 450 -1.19 25.69 3.39
C TYR A 450 -0.20 26.05 4.50
N PRO A 451 0.87 26.83 4.22
CA PRO A 451 1.90 27.10 5.22
C PRO A 451 1.33 27.82 6.46
N SER A 452 1.67 27.31 7.65
CA SER A 452 1.26 27.89 8.93
C SER A 452 2.34 27.63 9.99
N PRO A 453 2.52 28.52 10.99
CA PRO A 453 3.44 28.28 12.10
C PRO A 453 2.88 27.32 13.15
N ALA A 454 1.56 27.09 13.16
CA ALA A 454 0.92 26.09 14.01
C ALA A 454 0.91 24.74 13.29
N HIS A 455 0.84 23.63 14.04
CA HIS A 455 0.45 22.34 13.46
C HIS A 455 -1.06 22.13 13.60
N PRO A 456 -1.73 21.44 12.66
CA PRO A 456 -3.17 21.14 12.76
C PRO A 456 -3.57 20.50 14.09
N THR A 457 -2.75 19.57 14.58
CA THR A 457 -2.95 18.84 15.84
C THR A 457 -2.83 19.73 17.08
N ASP A 458 -2.17 20.88 17.00
CA ASP A 458 -2.09 21.84 18.10
C ASP A 458 -3.43 22.54 18.34
N LEU A 459 -4.19 22.76 17.27
CA LEU A 459 -5.52 23.38 17.31
C LEU A 459 -6.61 22.33 17.53
N VAL A 460 -6.55 21.24 16.77
CA VAL A 460 -7.53 20.16 16.82
C VAL A 460 -6.80 18.86 17.16
N PRO A 461 -6.72 18.47 18.44
CA PRO A 461 -6.01 17.27 18.86
C PRO A 461 -6.48 16.01 18.12
N GLY A 462 -5.52 15.29 17.53
CA GLY A 462 -5.74 14.03 16.80
C GLY A 462 -6.45 14.20 15.45
N THR A 463 -6.41 15.38 14.84
CA THR A 463 -6.89 15.55 13.46
C THR A 463 -5.81 15.22 12.44
N ASN A 464 -6.25 14.66 11.30
CA ASN A 464 -5.44 14.56 10.07
C ASN A 464 -5.93 15.54 9.00
N ALA A 465 -6.73 16.54 9.38
CA ALA A 465 -7.04 17.65 8.51
C ALA A 465 -5.78 18.50 8.28
N SER A 466 -5.63 19.02 7.06
CA SER A 466 -4.55 19.92 6.69
C SER A 466 -5.07 21.34 6.60
N PHE A 467 -4.22 22.33 6.92
CA PHE A 467 -4.55 23.72 6.66
C PHE A 467 -4.79 23.91 5.16
N MET A 468 -5.79 24.73 4.85
CA MET A 468 -6.09 25.10 3.47
C MET A 468 -6.29 26.60 3.33
N TRP A 469 -5.88 27.12 2.18
CA TRP A 469 -6.21 28.47 1.74
C TRP A 469 -6.36 28.56 0.21
N HIS A 470 -6.86 29.69 -0.30
CA HIS A 470 -6.85 29.94 -1.73
C HIS A 470 -5.48 30.46 -2.18
N ASP A 471 -4.68 29.60 -2.82
CA ASP A 471 -3.40 29.97 -3.44
C ASP A 471 -3.07 29.03 -4.61
N PRO A 472 -3.80 29.15 -5.74
CA PRO A 472 -3.64 28.24 -6.87
C PRO A 472 -2.28 28.35 -7.56
N ALA A 473 -1.54 29.44 -7.34
CA ALA A 473 -0.20 29.62 -7.87
C ALA A 473 0.89 29.03 -6.97
N ALA A 474 0.54 28.59 -5.75
CA ALA A 474 1.45 28.10 -4.72
C ALA A 474 2.59 29.09 -4.43
N THR A 475 2.27 30.38 -4.37
CA THR A 475 3.28 31.45 -4.22
C THR A 475 3.38 32.00 -2.79
N SER A 476 2.37 31.75 -1.96
CA SER A 476 2.34 32.22 -0.58
C SER A 476 3.28 31.40 0.32
N ASP A 477 3.88 32.05 1.30
CA ASP A 477 4.56 31.40 2.44
C ASP A 477 3.65 31.30 3.67
N GLY A 478 2.34 31.45 3.46
CA GLY A 478 1.33 31.56 4.50
C GLY A 478 1.13 32.99 4.98
N THR A 479 2.10 33.88 4.84
CA THR A 479 2.01 35.25 5.40
C THR A 479 1.43 36.29 4.44
N LYS A 480 1.03 35.85 3.24
CA LYS A 480 0.54 36.71 2.17
C LYS A 480 -0.42 35.94 1.29
N GLY A 481 -1.70 36.27 1.33
CA GLY A 481 -2.72 35.62 0.54
C GLY A 481 -3.81 36.59 0.10
N SER A 482 -4.92 36.02 -0.38
CA SER A 482 -6.14 36.78 -0.55
C SER A 482 -6.73 37.15 0.82
N ASP A 483 -7.19 38.40 0.98
CA ASP A 483 -7.83 38.88 2.23
C ASP A 483 -9.13 38.12 2.56
N VAL A 484 -9.69 37.41 1.57
CA VAL A 484 -10.86 36.55 1.72
C VAL A 484 -10.65 35.26 0.95
N ALA A 485 -11.25 34.18 1.42
CA ALA A 485 -11.28 32.91 0.73
C ALA A 485 -12.63 32.21 0.91
N PHE A 486 -13.10 31.59 -0.17
CA PHE A 486 -14.33 30.83 -0.25
C PHE A 486 -13.98 29.38 -0.52
N PHE A 487 -14.48 28.45 0.30
CA PHE A 487 -14.21 27.02 0.17
C PHE A 487 -15.51 26.26 -0.02
N ARG A 488 -15.53 25.27 -0.92
CA ARG A 488 -16.65 24.33 -1.09
C ARG A 488 -16.18 22.90 -1.08
N PHE A 489 -16.98 22.04 -0.44
CA PHE A 489 -16.86 20.60 -0.51
C PHE A 489 -18.24 19.98 -0.72
N SER A 490 -18.37 19.20 -1.79
CA SER A 490 -19.61 18.50 -2.12
C SER A 490 -19.48 17.03 -1.76
N PHE A 491 -20.52 16.47 -1.15
CA PHE A 491 -20.61 15.05 -0.81
C PHE A 491 -22.06 14.59 -0.90
N ASN A 492 -22.28 13.28 -1.00
CA ASN A 492 -23.63 12.72 -0.99
C ASN A 492 -23.88 12.00 0.33
N LEU A 493 -25.11 12.08 0.82
CA LEU A 493 -25.63 11.19 1.84
C LEU A 493 -26.81 10.43 1.22
N ASP A 494 -26.90 9.14 1.46
CA ASP A 494 -28.10 8.37 1.15
C ASP A 494 -28.96 8.37 2.42
N LEU A 495 -30.00 9.22 2.46
CA LEU A 495 -30.91 9.32 3.61
C LEU A 495 -32.34 9.08 3.12
N ARG A 496 -33.26 8.75 4.04
CA ARG A 496 -34.67 8.77 3.65
C ARG A 496 -35.06 10.20 3.25
N PRO A 497 -35.76 10.44 2.13
CA PRO A 497 -36.21 11.78 1.77
C PRO A 497 -37.03 12.42 2.90
N GLY A 498 -36.61 13.62 3.32
CA GLY A 498 -37.21 14.35 4.44
C GLY A 498 -36.70 13.93 5.83
N THR A 499 -35.65 13.11 5.91
CA THR A 499 -34.94 12.85 7.18
C THR A 499 -34.37 14.13 7.75
N VAL A 500 -34.58 14.32 9.05
CA VAL A 500 -33.91 15.36 9.83
C VAL A 500 -33.10 14.65 10.90
N LEU A 501 -31.77 14.80 10.83
CA LEU A 501 -30.88 14.16 11.79
C LEU A 501 -30.93 14.88 13.14
N SER A 502 -30.86 14.10 14.22
CA SER A 502 -30.84 14.63 15.58
C SER A 502 -29.51 15.34 15.87
N ALA A 503 -29.53 16.29 16.80
CA ALA A 503 -28.33 16.97 17.27
C ALA A 503 -27.23 15.95 17.66
N GLY A 504 -25.99 16.26 17.30
CA GLY A 504 -24.80 15.43 17.47
C GLY A 504 -24.57 14.41 16.34
N ALA A 505 -25.46 14.29 15.36
CA ALA A 505 -25.24 13.42 14.20
C ALA A 505 -24.20 13.99 13.22
N GLY A 506 -24.15 15.31 13.07
CA GLY A 506 -23.14 16.01 12.28
C GLY A 506 -22.45 17.06 13.15
N THR A 507 -21.15 16.88 13.41
CA THR A 507 -20.35 17.82 14.21
C THR A 507 -19.07 18.18 13.51
N ALA A 508 -18.72 19.47 13.49
CA ALA A 508 -17.47 19.99 12.94
C ALA A 508 -16.64 20.68 14.04
N ARG A 509 -15.33 20.52 13.97
CA ARG A 509 -14.34 21.35 14.66
C ARG A 509 -13.73 22.26 13.59
N ILE A 510 -13.84 23.57 13.78
CA ILE A 510 -13.44 24.57 12.78
C ILE A 510 -12.53 25.59 13.43
N SER A 511 -11.38 25.84 12.81
CA SER A 511 -10.50 26.95 13.16
C SER A 511 -10.13 27.69 11.88
N ALA A 512 -10.40 28.99 11.84
CA ALA A 512 -9.91 29.88 10.80
C ALA A 512 -8.95 30.90 11.44
N ASP A 513 -8.05 31.48 10.67
CA ASP A 513 -7.08 32.43 11.24
C ASP A 513 -7.73 33.71 11.77
N ASP A 514 -8.98 34.02 11.43
CA ASP A 514 -9.66 35.18 11.98
C ASP A 514 -11.19 34.94 11.95
N ASP A 515 -11.93 35.77 11.23
CA ASP A 515 -13.38 35.68 11.16
C ASP A 515 -13.80 34.70 10.03
N TYR A 516 -14.88 33.94 10.25
CA TYR A 516 -15.43 33.08 9.20
C TYR A 516 -16.93 32.83 9.36
N GLU A 517 -17.55 32.41 8.25
CA GLU A 517 -18.91 31.90 8.20
C GLU A 517 -18.89 30.47 7.65
N PHE A 518 -19.63 29.57 8.29
CA PHE A 518 -19.81 28.19 7.87
C PHE A 518 -21.27 27.94 7.47
N TYR A 519 -21.42 27.42 6.26
CA TYR A 519 -22.68 27.13 5.61
C TYR A 519 -22.82 25.64 5.30
N VAL A 520 -24.04 25.15 5.39
CA VAL A 520 -24.42 23.82 4.91
C VAL A 520 -25.66 23.98 4.03
N ASN A 521 -25.55 23.52 2.78
CA ASN A 521 -26.64 23.58 1.79
C ASN A 521 -27.24 24.99 1.61
N GLY A 522 -26.38 26.00 1.69
CA GLY A 522 -26.73 27.42 1.55
C GLY A 522 -27.34 28.07 2.79
N GLN A 523 -27.45 27.34 3.91
CA GLN A 523 -27.89 27.89 5.19
C GLN A 523 -26.68 28.19 6.05
N LEU A 524 -26.60 29.41 6.61
CA LEU A 524 -25.58 29.78 7.58
C LEU A 524 -25.81 28.98 8.87
N VAL A 525 -24.85 28.11 9.21
CA VAL A 525 -24.91 27.25 10.40
C VAL A 525 -24.16 27.90 11.57
N PHE A 526 -23.04 28.55 11.28
CA PHE A 526 -22.21 29.18 12.30
C PHE A 526 -21.46 30.38 11.74
N GLU A 527 -21.19 31.35 12.60
CA GLU A 527 -20.33 32.49 12.30
C GLU A 527 -19.40 32.77 13.49
N ASN A 528 -18.13 33.00 13.19
CA ASN A 528 -17.18 33.62 14.11
C ASN A 528 -16.91 35.05 13.62
N LYS A 529 -17.23 36.03 14.48
CA LYS A 529 -17.15 37.48 14.22
C LYS A 529 -16.51 38.19 15.42
N ASP A 530 -15.40 37.66 15.92
CA ASP A 530 -14.77 38.19 17.13
C ASP A 530 -13.75 39.32 16.87
N ASN A 531 -13.72 39.84 15.64
CA ASN A 531 -12.84 40.89 15.11
C ASN A 531 -11.43 40.37 14.80
N GLY A 532 -11.38 39.16 14.25
CA GLY A 532 -10.16 38.49 13.87
C GLY A 532 -9.33 38.06 15.08
N PHE A 533 -9.82 37.08 15.83
CA PHE A 533 -8.97 36.30 16.72
C PHE A 533 -8.85 34.85 16.24
N ALA A 534 -7.65 34.50 15.79
CA ALA A 534 -7.24 33.16 15.34
C ALA A 534 -7.24 32.03 16.40
N ASP A 535 -7.56 32.32 17.66
CA ASP A 535 -7.20 31.44 18.80
C ASP A 535 -8.27 30.39 19.15
N LYS A 536 -9.40 30.39 18.45
CA LYS A 536 -10.53 29.52 18.76
C LYS A 536 -10.70 28.39 17.76
N VAL A 537 -10.99 27.23 18.33
CA VAL A 537 -11.54 26.08 17.62
C VAL A 537 -12.99 25.98 18.04
N ASP A 538 -13.88 26.30 17.12
CA ASP A 538 -15.32 26.22 17.34
C ASP A 538 -15.80 24.79 17.10
N THR A 539 -16.70 24.31 17.96
CA THR A 539 -17.41 23.06 17.75
C THR A 539 -18.83 23.37 17.30
N VAL A 540 -19.17 22.96 16.09
CA VAL A 540 -20.42 23.31 15.42
C VAL A 540 -21.23 22.04 15.17
N ASP A 541 -22.48 22.03 15.63
CA ASP A 541 -23.46 21.01 15.26
C ASP A 541 -24.20 21.47 13.99
N PHE A 542 -24.11 20.67 12.94
CA PHE A 542 -24.77 20.93 11.65
C PHE A 542 -25.81 19.88 11.28
N SER A 543 -26.16 18.98 12.21
CA SER A 543 -27.00 17.81 11.98
C SER A 543 -28.31 18.14 11.25
N SER A 544 -28.99 19.22 11.67
CA SER A 544 -30.30 19.62 11.14
C SER A 544 -30.26 20.23 9.73
N HIS A 545 -29.07 20.48 9.18
CA HIS A 545 -28.88 21.12 7.88
C HIS A 545 -28.49 20.11 6.78
N LEU A 546 -28.19 18.87 7.15
CA LEU A 546 -27.96 17.79 6.22
C LEU A 546 -29.26 17.36 5.55
N GLN A 547 -29.15 16.92 4.31
CA GLN A 547 -30.27 16.41 3.52
C GLN A 547 -29.92 15.08 2.84
N ASP A 548 -30.94 14.41 2.34
CA ASP A 548 -30.78 13.31 1.41
C ASP A 548 -30.17 13.79 0.07
N GLY A 549 -29.31 12.97 -0.52
CA GLY A 549 -28.57 13.23 -1.74
C GLY A 549 -27.40 14.19 -1.53
N GLN A 550 -27.24 15.11 -2.48
CA GLN A 550 -26.10 16.03 -2.51
C GLN A 550 -26.17 17.05 -1.38
N ASN A 551 -25.06 17.16 -0.66
CA ASN A 551 -24.80 18.14 0.38
C ASN A 551 -23.57 18.97 0.00
N VAL A 552 -23.54 20.21 0.48
CA VAL A 552 -22.41 21.13 0.31
C VAL A 552 -22.04 21.73 1.66
N PHE A 553 -20.77 21.62 2.02
CA PHE A 553 -20.14 22.47 3.01
C PHE A 553 -19.49 23.66 2.32
N ALA A 554 -19.73 24.85 2.89
CA ALA A 554 -19.22 26.10 2.36
C ALA A 554 -18.63 26.95 3.49
N ILE A 555 -17.40 27.43 3.32
CA ILE A 555 -16.72 28.27 4.32
C ILE A 555 -16.30 29.57 3.64
N HIS A 556 -16.67 30.70 4.24
CA HIS A 556 -16.19 32.02 3.87
C HIS A 556 -15.29 32.52 4.98
N ALA A 557 -13.98 32.54 4.73
CA ALA A 557 -12.98 32.97 5.68
C ALA A 557 -12.44 34.34 5.28
N VAL A 558 -12.11 35.16 6.27
CA VAL A 558 -11.54 36.48 6.13
C VAL A 558 -10.24 36.53 6.89
N ASP A 559 -9.21 37.09 6.26
CA ASP A 559 -7.97 37.50 6.94
C ASP A 559 -8.19 38.92 7.50
N GLY A 560 -8.23 39.01 8.83
CA GLY A 560 -8.72 40.15 9.59
C GLY A 560 -10.19 40.05 10.00
N GLY A 561 -10.73 41.18 10.46
CA GLY A 561 -12.13 41.28 10.87
C GLY A 561 -13.05 41.67 9.72
N TRP A 562 -14.33 41.25 9.74
CA TRP A 562 -15.32 41.57 8.70
C TRP A 562 -15.39 43.04 8.25
N GLY A 563 -15.23 43.99 9.19
CA GLY A 563 -15.29 45.44 8.92
C GLY A 563 -13.98 46.05 8.44
N SER A 564 -12.90 45.27 8.45
CA SER A 564 -11.56 45.69 8.05
C SER A 564 -10.74 44.44 7.69
N PRO A 565 -10.99 43.78 6.53
CA PRO A 565 -10.09 42.76 6.02
C PRO A 565 -8.74 43.41 5.69
N PHE A 566 -7.65 42.85 6.23
CA PHE A 566 -6.29 43.25 5.90
C PHE A 566 -5.36 42.10 6.28
N ASP A 567 -4.41 41.80 5.40
CA ASP A 567 -3.28 40.88 5.66
C ASP A 567 -2.72 41.05 7.09
N ARG A 568 -3.09 40.10 7.96
CA ARG A 568 -2.70 40.07 9.37
C ARG A 568 -1.65 38.99 9.62
N LEU A 569 -0.96 38.55 8.56
CA LEU A 569 -0.11 37.37 8.47
C LEU A 569 -0.93 36.06 8.52
N TYR A 570 -0.29 34.93 8.18
CA TYR A 570 -0.75 33.53 8.36
C TYR A 570 -2.22 33.17 8.13
N GLU A 571 -2.71 33.25 6.90
CA GLU A 571 -4.08 32.83 6.60
C GLU A 571 -4.26 31.30 6.71
N ARG A 572 -5.38 30.81 7.27
CA ARG A 572 -5.71 29.38 7.25
C ARG A 572 -7.17 29.09 7.53
N VAL A 573 -7.64 27.95 7.01
CA VAL A 573 -8.79 27.22 7.52
C VAL A 573 -8.36 25.79 7.85
N LEU A 574 -8.80 25.30 9.01
CA LEU A 574 -8.74 23.91 9.42
C LEU A 574 -10.16 23.45 9.74
N PHE A 575 -10.61 22.38 9.07
CA PHE A 575 -11.97 21.85 9.21
C PHE A 575 -11.90 20.34 9.44
N ASP A 576 -12.59 19.86 10.46
CA ASP A 576 -12.67 18.42 10.78
C ASP A 576 -14.10 18.09 11.24
N ALA A 577 -14.87 17.46 10.35
CA ALA A 577 -16.24 17.07 10.60
C ALA A 577 -16.42 15.56 10.61
N ALA A 578 -17.37 15.09 11.41
CA ALA A 578 -17.84 13.72 11.42
C ALA A 578 -19.36 13.66 11.23
N ILE A 579 -19.82 12.70 10.45
CA ILE A 579 -21.24 12.37 10.28
C ILE A 579 -21.48 10.96 10.82
N LEU A 580 -22.36 10.86 11.82
CA LEU A 580 -22.76 9.65 12.51
C LEU A 580 -24.28 9.53 12.42
N LEU A 581 -24.77 8.59 11.61
CA LEU A 581 -26.20 8.35 11.53
C LEU A 581 -26.68 7.57 12.76
N PRO A 582 -27.69 8.05 13.50
CA PRO A 582 -28.27 7.28 14.59
C PRO A 582 -28.80 5.93 14.08
N GLY A 583 -28.33 4.84 14.68
CA GLY A 583 -28.72 3.48 14.27
C GLY A 583 -27.89 2.88 13.13
N ASP A 584 -26.94 3.63 12.56
CA ASP A 584 -25.91 3.09 11.67
C ASP A 584 -24.81 2.47 12.54
N LEU A 585 -25.05 1.20 12.89
CA LEU A 585 -24.25 0.43 13.82
C LEU A 585 -23.02 -0.15 13.17
N ASN A 586 -23.06 -0.31 11.85
CA ASN A 586 -21.91 -0.71 11.08
C ASN A 586 -21.13 0.48 10.51
N LYS A 587 -21.61 1.72 10.57
CA LYS A 587 -20.90 2.93 10.14
C LYS A 587 -20.62 3.00 8.63
N ASP A 588 -21.53 2.52 7.81
CA ASP A 588 -21.46 2.63 6.35
C ASP A 588 -22.31 3.78 5.80
N LEU A 589 -22.76 4.70 6.68
CA LEU A 589 -23.67 5.80 6.36
C LEU A 589 -25.03 5.32 5.83
N CYS A 590 -25.39 4.08 6.14
CA CYS A 590 -26.71 3.52 5.90
C CYS A 590 -27.29 3.00 7.21
N VAL A 591 -28.59 3.19 7.42
CA VAL A 591 -29.30 2.47 8.48
C VAL A 591 -30.20 1.46 7.79
N ASP A 592 -29.82 0.19 7.83
CA ASP A 592 -30.52 -0.85 7.09
C ASP A 592 -30.66 -2.16 7.89
N ARG A 593 -31.09 -3.22 7.22
CA ARG A 593 -31.28 -4.53 7.86
C ARG A 593 -30.00 -5.13 8.43
N SER A 594 -28.84 -4.71 7.96
CA SER A 594 -27.56 -5.11 8.51
C SER A 594 -27.35 -4.51 9.89
N ASP A 595 -27.70 -3.25 10.09
CA ASP A 595 -27.69 -2.64 11.43
C ASP A 595 -28.70 -3.31 12.34
N LEU A 596 -29.88 -3.62 11.81
CA LEU A 596 -30.86 -4.40 12.55
C LEU A 596 -30.29 -5.77 12.95
N ALA A 597 -29.55 -6.44 12.06
CA ALA A 597 -28.93 -7.73 12.34
C ALA A 597 -27.84 -7.63 13.43
N ILE A 598 -27.02 -6.57 13.41
CA ILE A 598 -26.02 -6.28 14.45
C ILE A 598 -26.71 -6.08 15.80
N LEU A 599 -27.76 -5.26 15.83
CA LEU A 599 -28.52 -4.99 17.05
C LEU A 599 -29.20 -6.26 17.60
N LEU A 600 -29.82 -7.05 16.72
CA LEU A 600 -30.43 -8.32 17.10
C LEU A 600 -29.41 -9.34 17.61
N THR A 601 -28.18 -9.31 17.11
CA THR A 601 -27.09 -10.14 17.61
C THR A 601 -26.71 -9.74 19.04
N GLU A 602 -26.58 -8.44 19.32
CA GLU A 602 -26.32 -7.94 20.67
C GLU A 602 -27.46 -8.30 21.64
N ILE A 603 -28.73 -8.14 21.22
CA ILE A 603 -29.91 -8.49 22.02
C ILE A 603 -29.95 -9.99 22.38
N ARG A 604 -29.44 -10.86 21.49
CA ARG A 604 -29.42 -12.33 21.72
C ARG A 604 -28.25 -12.79 22.59
N LYS A 605 -27.25 -11.95 22.80
CA LYS A 605 -26.06 -12.26 23.62
C LYS A 605 -26.45 -12.42 25.09
N SER A 606 -25.70 -13.25 25.83
CA SER A 606 -25.78 -13.27 27.29
C SER A 606 -25.25 -11.96 27.89
N LEU A 607 -25.90 -11.48 28.96
CA LEU A 607 -25.53 -10.24 29.67
C LEU A 607 -24.05 -10.20 30.08
N PRO A 608 -23.43 -9.01 30.16
CA PRO A 608 -24.03 -7.68 29.97
C PRO A 608 -24.12 -7.26 28.49
N HIS A 609 -25.16 -6.47 28.17
CA HIS A 609 -25.27 -5.82 26.86
C HIS A 609 -24.47 -4.51 26.81
N ASN A 610 -23.96 -4.16 25.64
CA ASN A 610 -23.28 -2.90 25.38
C ASN A 610 -24.30 -1.76 25.20
N LEU A 611 -24.37 -0.83 26.17
CA LEU A 611 -25.29 0.31 26.17
C LEU A 611 -25.11 1.27 24.97
N ALA A 612 -24.05 1.14 24.16
CA ALA A 612 -23.95 1.84 22.89
C ALA A 612 -25.07 1.46 21.89
N TYR A 613 -25.74 0.32 22.11
CA TYR A 613 -26.87 -0.17 21.30
C TYR A 613 -28.25 0.20 21.88
N ASP A 614 -28.30 0.99 22.96
CA ASP A 614 -29.53 1.53 23.54
C ASP A 614 -29.99 2.76 22.72
N LEU A 615 -30.68 2.49 21.62
CA LEU A 615 -31.10 3.50 20.65
C LEU A 615 -32.33 4.28 21.11
N ASN A 616 -33.11 3.74 22.04
CA ASN A 616 -34.27 4.42 22.60
C ASN A 616 -33.95 5.17 23.91
N ALA A 617 -32.73 5.02 24.44
CA ALA A 617 -32.21 5.64 25.65
C ALA A 617 -33.01 5.28 26.92
N ASP A 618 -33.54 4.05 27.00
CA ASP A 618 -34.27 3.55 28.17
C ASP A 618 -33.39 2.85 29.22
N GLY A 619 -32.08 2.73 28.94
CA GLY A 619 -31.07 2.10 29.78
C GLY A 619 -30.95 0.58 29.57
N VAL A 620 -31.68 -0.01 28.63
CA VAL A 620 -31.75 -1.46 28.42
C VAL A 620 -31.73 -1.82 26.94
N VAL A 621 -30.64 -2.44 26.48
CA VAL A 621 -30.57 -2.99 25.10
C VAL A 621 -31.50 -4.20 24.95
N ASN A 622 -32.60 -4.03 24.21
CA ASN A 622 -33.60 -5.07 24.00
C ASN A 622 -34.38 -4.87 22.67
N ILE A 623 -35.47 -5.62 22.48
CA ILE A 623 -36.29 -5.53 21.27
C ILE A 623 -36.89 -4.14 21.01
N ALA A 624 -36.97 -3.29 22.03
CA ALA A 624 -37.39 -1.89 21.91
C ALA A 624 -36.38 -1.08 21.08
N ASP A 625 -35.08 -1.35 21.20
CA ASP A 625 -34.04 -0.74 20.36
C ASP A 625 -34.14 -1.21 18.93
N ALA A 626 -34.39 -2.50 18.71
CA ALA A 626 -34.62 -3.03 17.36
C ALA A 626 -35.82 -2.34 16.69
N ARG A 627 -36.89 -2.07 17.44
CA ARG A 627 -38.04 -1.29 16.93
C ARG A 627 -37.64 0.16 16.65
N LYS A 628 -36.81 0.76 17.50
CA LYS A 628 -36.30 2.11 17.27
C LYS A 628 -35.44 2.18 16.01
N LEU A 629 -34.52 1.24 15.81
CA LEU A 629 -33.68 1.14 14.62
C LEU A 629 -34.51 1.03 13.34
N VAL A 630 -35.59 0.25 13.34
CA VAL A 630 -36.50 0.16 12.17
C VAL A 630 -37.12 1.51 11.81
N THR A 631 -37.29 2.44 12.77
CA THR A 631 -37.75 3.81 12.47
C THR A 631 -36.67 4.71 11.90
N LEU A 632 -35.41 4.29 12.01
CA LEU A 632 -34.23 5.01 11.54
C LEU A 632 -33.77 4.51 10.16
N PHE A 633 -34.40 3.47 9.60
CA PHE A 633 -34.01 2.94 8.29
C PHE A 633 -33.95 4.01 7.21
N THR A 634 -32.83 4.04 6.49
CA THR A 634 -32.58 4.92 5.36
C THR A 634 -33.58 4.66 4.24
N HIS A 635 -33.75 3.40 3.85
CA HIS A 635 -34.70 3.01 2.81
C HIS A 635 -35.90 2.24 3.37
N ASP A 636 -37.00 2.25 2.59
CA ASP A 636 -38.22 1.56 2.96
C ASP A 636 -37.95 0.08 3.28
N ARG A 637 -38.37 -0.34 4.48
CA ARG A 637 -38.17 -1.70 5.02
C ARG A 637 -36.70 -2.10 5.21
N GLY A 638 -35.78 -1.14 5.33
CA GLY A 638 -34.35 -1.37 5.57
C GLY A 638 -33.67 -2.03 4.38
N ALA A 639 -34.02 -1.59 3.16
CA ALA A 639 -33.22 -1.92 1.99
C ALA A 639 -31.83 -1.28 2.11
N ALA A 640 -30.83 -1.88 1.49
CA ALA A 640 -29.48 -1.34 1.44
C ALA A 640 -29.46 0.01 0.71
N CYS A 641 -28.49 0.84 1.09
CA CYS A 641 -28.19 2.09 0.43
C CYS A 641 -27.42 1.83 -0.87
N SER A 642 -27.66 2.66 -1.88
CA SER A 642 -26.82 2.68 -3.08
C SER A 642 -25.61 3.56 -2.78
N GLN A 643 -24.48 2.94 -2.40
CA GLN A 643 -23.21 3.66 -2.28
C GLN A 643 -22.65 4.03 -3.65
#